data_AF-A0A5C6LY96-F1
#
_entry.id   AF-A0A5C6LY96-F1
#
_cell.length_a   1.000
_cell.length_b   1.000
_cell.length_c   1.000
_cell.angle_alpha   90.00
_cell.angle_beta   90.00
_cell.angle_gamma   90.00
#
_symmetry.space_group_name_H-M   'P 1'
#
loop_
_entity.id
_entity.type
_entity.pdbx_description
1 polymer ?
#
loop_
_entity_poly.entity_id
_entity_poly.type
_entity_poly.pdbx_seq_one_letter_code
_entity_poly.pdbx_strand_id
1 'polypeptide(L)'
;MKRSVFNPTVIFSIFILLLSWGCKRNLSPEAEVKPVPKQISTGTKTNPFSLRNIIRAQDTIAARSGTSARMAVQAVSSYPTYVYFKLNPANFSSGQFKYLEGDTTCMLLDFPFGDGAVYDNEGIDAAAIEALKDGFLYGMAPIEDTVLTKLQAMSNLGFTRLDTIVLPPDSSTTLQQVALQQAGFDARLLGFCPGKKPRGYVRYMDNMLGREEPVRGMKVWAISFGIPVSAYTDANGFYQINRSFVLGSIMGTEARNSRVNVRPIATQGTWLGNWLRILTQFVTGSNNIYGWVSACDMGSGKDFVFRDHSQQKFWGQILNAYYFSDIYFKQEGINPAPDKMVVYAHWDNTDSDFGNASTPMLGHINFAGVFVESYLNKLFGANVNLSTSAPGLFNVLTSALPDMTIKVSATHTPSYYETRLTQTVFHELGHASFSRQVSNTWYTEMMLITMNLTEATGNPYGKGDYEVGTNYIGMSESWAEFIGHNFALRRYPSGSTRRTNTEKGSGFALMSDLIESEEYFFAYKWMPYGMYHDLMDGFNPLADEAFDVASGTTIKQMYNAFQPNINSWCPYFNLFTKNNAIPGAWSVFQHYVSPWNCGTLYGNQAINQSYTKNDCQGPGVGSVVQVQVAKDKFFSPVSVPDANLQAQKYAQLLANQNGTCLCTNCTGNNKKCINGVCETGVKEYYKSEPLRDGTNACYFQWRFSDGTTQTGGIDRKSTPCID
;
A
#
# COMPACT_ATOMS: atom_id res chain seq x y z
N MET A 1 -34.20 -46.55 30.78
CA MET A 1 -34.22 -46.19 32.22
C MET A 1 -33.62 -44.80 32.39
N LYS A 2 -34.42 -43.91 32.99
CA LYS A 2 -34.18 -42.54 33.49
C LYS A 2 -32.94 -41.75 33.00
N ARG A 3 -33.20 -40.83 32.07
CA ARG A 3 -32.45 -39.58 31.88
C ARG A 3 -32.85 -38.59 32.99
N SER A 4 -31.88 -37.95 33.66
CA SER A 4 -32.13 -36.73 34.41
C SER A 4 -31.63 -35.52 33.60
N VAL A 5 -32.51 -34.54 33.53
CA VAL A 5 -32.32 -33.22 32.94
C VAL A 5 -31.77 -32.33 34.05
N PHE A 6 -30.70 -31.57 33.79
CA PHE A 6 -30.30 -30.44 34.64
C PHE A 6 -30.26 -29.16 33.81
N ASN A 7 -30.97 -28.18 34.32
CA ASN A 7 -31.31 -26.88 33.74
C ASN A 7 -30.38 -25.82 34.37
N PRO A 8 -29.66 -24.97 33.60
CA PRO A 8 -28.89 -23.87 34.16
C PRO A 8 -29.65 -22.56 33.94
N THR A 9 -30.22 -22.01 35.01
CA THR A 9 -30.54 -20.58 35.05
C THR A 9 -30.44 -20.10 36.49
N VAL A 10 -29.81 -18.93 36.64
CA VAL A 10 -29.75 -18.07 37.85
C VAL A 10 -28.76 -18.51 38.92
N ILE A 11 -27.64 -17.78 39.03
CA ILE A 11 -27.32 -16.93 40.20
C ILE A 11 -26.21 -15.96 39.78
N PHE A 12 -26.62 -14.70 39.67
CA PHE A 12 -25.81 -13.50 39.58
C PHE A 12 -25.82 -12.92 41.00
N SER A 13 -24.66 -12.72 41.64
CA SER A 13 -24.35 -11.61 42.57
C SER A 13 -23.23 -11.93 43.57
N ILE A 14 -22.20 -11.08 43.54
CA ILE A 14 -21.46 -10.52 44.68
C ILE A 14 -20.61 -11.48 45.53
N PHE A 15 -19.28 -11.38 45.40
CA PHE A 15 -18.38 -11.38 46.57
C PHE A 15 -17.08 -10.63 46.26
N ILE A 16 -16.88 -9.53 46.97
CA ILE A 16 -15.65 -8.74 47.07
C ILE A 16 -14.94 -9.13 48.39
N LEU A 17 -13.62 -9.32 48.31
CA LEU A 17 -12.59 -9.22 49.37
C LEU A 17 -12.66 -10.16 50.60
N LEU A 18 -11.73 -11.12 50.70
CA LEU A 18 -10.51 -11.06 51.54
C LEU A 18 -9.73 -12.41 51.51
N LEU A 19 -8.43 -12.31 51.17
CA LEU A 19 -7.23 -12.89 51.83
C LEU A 19 -7.39 -14.25 52.57
N SER A 20 -6.51 -15.27 52.51
CA SER A 20 -5.14 -15.41 51.99
C SER A 20 -4.61 -16.84 52.29
N TRP A 21 -3.44 -17.17 51.74
CA TRP A 21 -2.55 -18.34 52.00
C TRP A 21 -2.91 -19.65 51.26
N GLY A 22 -2.02 -20.31 50.53
CA GLY A 22 -0.62 -20.04 50.19
C GLY A 22 -0.01 -21.26 49.50
N CYS A 23 0.91 -21.05 48.55
CA CYS A 23 2.09 -21.89 48.38
C CYS A 23 3.06 -21.27 47.36
N LYS A 24 4.26 -20.95 47.86
CA LYS A 24 5.40 -20.41 47.14
C LYS A 24 5.95 -21.44 46.15
N ARG A 25 6.26 -21.01 44.93
CA ARG A 25 7.44 -21.49 44.21
C ARG A 25 8.25 -20.28 43.74
N ASN A 26 9.42 -20.13 44.36
CA ASN A 26 10.46 -19.20 43.97
C ASN A 26 11.04 -19.65 42.62
N LEU A 27 10.69 -18.92 41.56
CA LEU A 27 11.58 -18.70 40.42
C LEU A 27 11.47 -17.21 40.13
N SER A 28 12.36 -16.43 40.74
CA SER A 28 12.59 -15.05 40.30
C SER A 28 13.28 -15.18 38.95
N PRO A 29 12.68 -14.76 37.82
CA PRO A 29 13.51 -14.37 36.70
C PRO A 29 14.40 -13.24 37.23
N GLU A 30 15.70 -13.34 37.01
CA GLU A 30 16.56 -12.15 37.09
C GLU A 30 15.95 -11.13 36.14
N ALA A 31 15.26 -10.14 36.70
CA ALA A 31 14.85 -8.98 35.95
C ALA A 31 16.16 -8.37 35.44
N GLU A 32 16.38 -8.45 34.14
CA GLU A 32 17.41 -7.71 33.44
C GLU A 32 17.34 -6.27 33.98
N VAL A 33 18.37 -5.87 34.74
CA VAL A 33 18.44 -4.53 35.32
C VAL A 33 18.63 -3.58 34.16
N LYS A 34 17.53 -3.10 33.59
CA LYS A 34 17.57 -2.07 32.56
C LYS A 34 18.34 -0.89 33.13
N PRO A 35 19.42 -0.44 32.48
CA PRO A 35 20.20 0.69 32.98
C PRO A 35 19.25 1.87 33.19
N VAL A 36 19.29 2.45 34.39
CA VAL A 36 18.51 3.66 34.70
C VAL A 36 18.96 4.73 33.70
N PRO A 37 18.04 5.27 32.87
CA PRO A 37 18.42 6.31 31.91
C PRO A 37 19.10 7.45 32.65
N LYS A 38 20.31 7.82 32.20
CA LYS A 38 21.05 8.94 32.77
C LYS A 38 20.17 10.19 32.58
N GLN A 39 19.69 10.79 33.66
CA GLN A 39 18.92 12.02 33.57
C GLN A 39 19.76 13.07 32.86
N ILE A 40 19.33 13.45 31.65
CA ILE A 40 19.90 14.57 30.92
C ILE A 40 19.35 15.82 31.60
N SER A 41 20.20 16.51 32.37
CA SER A 41 19.92 17.89 32.75
C SER A 41 20.02 18.73 31.46
N THR A 42 18.99 19.51 31.16
CA THR A 42 19.07 20.61 30.19
C THR A 42 20.06 21.64 30.75
N GLY A 43 21.35 21.38 30.50
CA GLY A 43 22.45 22.18 31.01
C GLY A 43 22.48 23.57 30.40
N THR A 44 23.39 24.42 30.88
CA THR A 44 23.57 25.81 30.42
C THR A 44 24.15 25.96 29.01
N LYS A 45 24.32 24.88 28.24
CA LYS A 45 24.95 24.92 26.92
C LYS A 45 23.97 25.45 25.88
N THR A 46 24.16 26.71 25.50
CA THR A 46 23.41 27.36 24.42
C THR A 46 23.66 26.70 23.07
N ASN A 47 22.69 26.75 22.16
CA ASN A 47 22.86 26.25 20.79
C ASN A 47 24.07 26.92 20.10
N PRO A 48 25.02 26.15 19.51
CA PRO A 48 26.20 26.72 18.86
C PRO A 48 25.86 27.59 17.66
N PHE A 49 24.73 27.34 17.01
CA PHE A 49 24.24 28.11 15.86
C PHE A 49 23.17 29.13 16.23
N SER A 50 22.97 29.42 17.53
CA SER A 50 22.24 30.62 17.91
C SER A 50 22.88 31.86 17.29
N LEU A 51 22.06 32.84 16.92
CA LEU A 51 22.52 34.11 16.34
C LEU A 51 23.63 34.75 17.19
N ARG A 52 23.47 34.70 18.51
CA ARG A 52 24.46 35.20 19.47
C ARG A 52 25.82 34.50 19.35
N ASN A 53 25.83 33.17 19.23
CA ASN A 53 27.07 32.40 19.16
C ASN A 53 27.75 32.52 17.79
N ILE A 54 26.99 32.64 16.70
CA ILE A 54 27.55 32.93 15.38
C ILE A 54 28.22 34.30 15.33
N ILE A 55 27.59 35.35 15.89
CA ILE A 55 28.20 36.69 15.95
C ILE A 55 29.51 36.64 16.75
N ARG A 56 29.51 36.03 17.94
CA ARG A 56 30.72 35.84 18.75
C ARG A 56 31.82 35.08 18.02
N ALA A 57 31.45 34.06 17.25
CA ALA A 57 32.38 33.28 16.47
C ALA A 57 33.02 34.10 15.35
N GLN A 58 32.22 34.90 14.63
CA GLN A 58 32.71 35.85 13.63
C GLN A 58 33.67 36.87 14.24
N ASP A 59 33.32 37.47 15.38
CA ASP A 59 34.17 38.43 16.08
C ASP A 59 35.51 37.80 16.49
N THR A 60 35.46 36.55 16.98
CA THR A 60 36.65 35.79 17.35
C THR A 60 37.55 35.49 16.14
N ILE A 61 36.96 35.13 15.00
CA ILE A 61 37.70 34.89 13.75
C ILE A 61 38.33 36.20 13.24
N ALA A 62 37.55 37.29 13.23
CA ALA A 62 38.03 38.61 12.82
C ALA A 62 39.20 39.07 13.70
N ALA A 63 39.10 38.92 15.02
CA ALA A 63 40.16 39.26 15.96
C ALA A 63 41.46 38.45 15.72
N ARG A 64 41.34 37.16 15.35
CA ARG A 64 42.50 36.29 15.05
C ARG A 64 43.17 36.61 13.72
N SER A 65 42.43 37.15 12.75
CA SER A 65 42.92 37.36 11.37
C SER A 65 43.86 38.57 11.19
N GLY A 66 43.95 39.47 12.18
CA GLY A 66 44.75 40.70 12.07
C GLY A 66 44.18 41.69 11.04
N THR A 67 44.55 42.97 11.17
CA THR A 67 43.94 44.14 10.50
C THR A 67 43.92 44.13 8.96
N SER A 68 44.58 43.16 8.32
CA SER A 68 44.73 43.05 6.86
C SER A 68 43.88 41.94 6.24
N ALA A 69 43.29 41.05 7.05
CA ALA A 69 42.38 40.00 6.60
C ALA A 69 40.99 40.21 7.18
N ARG A 70 40.43 41.43 6.99
CA ARG A 70 38.98 41.56 6.78
C ARG A 70 38.63 40.86 5.46
N MET A 71 38.88 39.55 5.36
CA MET A 71 38.11 38.69 4.48
C MET A 71 36.66 39.02 4.77
N ALA A 72 35.87 39.23 3.73
CA ALA A 72 34.46 39.54 3.82
C ALA A 72 33.79 38.52 4.75
N VAL A 73 33.74 38.84 6.05
CA VAL A 73 32.92 38.13 7.02
C VAL A 73 31.54 38.39 6.49
N GLN A 74 31.02 37.40 5.77
CA GLN A 74 29.72 37.50 5.14
C GLN A 74 28.76 37.92 6.26
N ALA A 75 28.07 39.04 6.06
CA ALA A 75 27.19 39.57 7.09
C ALA A 75 26.23 38.46 7.50
N VAL A 76 26.05 38.23 8.81
CA VAL A 76 25.16 37.15 9.32
C VAL A 76 23.78 37.23 8.70
N SER A 77 23.33 38.44 8.34
CA SER A 77 22.09 38.73 7.62
C SER A 77 21.95 38.07 6.25
N SER A 78 23.04 37.53 5.69
CA SER A 78 23.02 36.81 4.41
C SER A 78 22.87 35.29 4.56
N TYR A 79 22.94 34.77 5.79
CA TYR A 79 22.71 33.36 6.07
C TYR A 79 21.22 33.10 6.31
N PRO A 80 20.70 31.93 5.91
CA PRO A 80 19.35 31.54 6.29
C PRO A 80 19.20 31.55 7.82
N THR A 81 18.13 32.16 8.32
CA THR A 81 17.84 32.21 9.75
C THR A 81 16.48 31.60 10.04
N TYR A 82 16.40 30.91 11.16
CA TYR A 82 15.24 30.16 11.61
C TYR A 82 14.85 30.61 13.01
N VAL A 83 13.57 30.53 13.32
CA VAL A 83 13.07 30.70 14.68
C VAL A 83 12.85 29.33 15.29
N TYR A 84 13.51 29.10 16.42
CA TYR A 84 13.23 27.95 17.28
C TYR A 84 12.13 28.35 18.27
N PHE A 85 11.08 27.53 18.35
CA PHE A 85 9.92 27.82 19.18
C PHE A 85 9.36 26.57 19.83
N LYS A 86 8.49 26.77 20.82
CA LYS A 86 7.65 25.72 21.40
C LYS A 86 6.17 26.08 21.31
N LEU A 87 5.33 25.07 21.19
CA LEU A 87 3.87 25.12 21.12
C LEU A 87 3.27 24.15 22.15
N ASN A 88 2.11 24.49 22.69
CA ASN A 88 1.32 23.56 23.51
C ASN A 88 0.33 22.79 22.60
N PRO A 89 0.53 21.48 22.36
CA PRO A 89 -0.36 20.70 21.49
C PRO A 89 -1.81 20.66 21.99
N ALA A 90 -2.05 20.78 23.30
CA ALA A 90 -3.40 20.78 23.88
C ALA A 90 -4.26 21.97 23.40
N ASN A 91 -3.62 23.03 22.87
CA ASN A 91 -4.30 24.24 22.44
C ASN A 91 -4.55 24.30 20.93
N PHE A 92 -4.31 23.22 20.19
CA PHE A 92 -4.49 23.20 18.74
C PHE A 92 -5.98 23.16 18.37
N SER A 93 -6.39 24.11 17.52
CA SER A 93 -7.60 23.96 16.71
C SER A 93 -7.31 23.16 15.44
N SER A 94 -8.36 22.67 14.79
CA SER A 94 -8.24 21.87 13.58
C SER A 94 -7.58 22.67 12.43
N GLY A 95 -8.01 23.91 12.22
CA GLY A 95 -7.42 24.80 11.22
C GLY A 95 -5.92 25.08 11.44
N GLN A 96 -5.49 25.19 12.71
CA GLN A 96 -4.08 25.42 13.05
C GLN A 96 -3.23 24.18 12.79
N PHE A 97 -3.74 23.01 13.15
CA PHE A 97 -3.04 21.76 12.87
C PHE A 97 -2.89 21.52 11.37
N LYS A 98 -3.98 21.63 10.61
CA LYS A 98 -3.96 21.45 9.15
C LYS A 98 -3.00 22.40 8.46
N TYR A 99 -2.91 23.64 8.96
CA TYR A 99 -1.94 24.61 8.47
C TYR A 99 -0.49 24.15 8.71
N LEU A 100 -0.17 23.71 9.94
CA LEU A 100 1.16 23.20 10.27
C LEU A 100 1.50 21.90 9.54
N GLU A 101 0.54 21.01 9.34
CA GLU A 101 0.72 19.75 8.64
C GLU A 101 1.01 19.95 7.14
N GLY A 102 0.29 20.89 6.51
CA GLY A 102 0.47 21.24 5.12
C GLY A 102 1.76 22.03 4.85
N ASP A 103 2.40 22.52 5.91
CA ASP A 103 3.64 23.25 5.80
C ASP A 103 4.85 22.31 5.72
N THR A 104 5.72 22.55 4.74
CA THR A 104 6.92 21.73 4.49
C THR A 104 8.21 22.42 4.93
N THR A 105 8.13 23.68 5.34
CA THR A 105 9.26 24.46 5.84
C THR A 105 9.40 24.33 7.36
N CYS A 106 8.32 23.96 8.05
CA CYS A 106 8.28 23.70 9.48
C CYS A 106 8.46 22.19 9.79
N MET A 107 9.34 21.87 10.74
CA MET A 107 9.39 20.54 11.36
C MET A 107 8.99 20.65 12.82
N LEU A 108 8.17 19.69 13.28
CA LEU A 108 7.74 19.56 14.66
C LEU A 108 8.27 18.26 15.26
N LEU A 109 8.83 18.35 16.47
CA LEU A 109 9.29 17.22 17.27
C LEU A 109 8.75 17.37 18.70
N ASP A 110 8.64 16.26 19.43
CA ASP A 110 8.09 16.21 20.78
C ASP A 110 9.17 16.31 21.89
N PHE A 111 10.38 16.77 21.52
CA PHE A 111 11.50 16.97 22.44
C PHE A 111 12.29 18.25 22.08
N PRO A 112 13.00 18.89 23.04
CA PRO A 112 13.74 20.13 22.82
C PRO A 112 15.02 19.94 22.00
N PHE A 113 14.91 19.80 20.68
CA PHE A 113 16.06 19.56 19.79
C PHE A 113 16.94 20.79 19.48
N GLY A 114 16.54 21.99 19.91
CA GLY A 114 17.34 23.20 19.76
C GLY A 114 18.30 23.44 20.93
N ASP A 115 18.18 22.69 22.03
CA ASP A 115 19.06 22.80 23.20
C ASP A 115 20.44 22.17 22.90
N GLY A 116 21.52 22.89 23.18
CA GLY A 116 22.87 22.40 22.96
C GLY A 116 23.20 21.17 23.81
N ALA A 117 22.60 21.03 25.00
CA ALA A 117 22.83 19.89 25.89
C ALA A 117 22.48 18.55 25.24
N VAL A 118 21.54 18.53 24.29
CA VAL A 118 21.14 17.33 23.52
C VAL A 118 22.29 16.79 22.67
N TYR A 119 23.24 17.64 22.27
CA TYR A 119 24.35 17.31 21.38
C TYR A 119 25.68 17.12 22.13
N ASP A 120 25.68 17.25 23.45
CA ASP A 120 26.90 17.23 24.27
C ASP A 120 27.32 15.81 24.71
N ASN A 121 26.47 14.81 24.50
CA ASN A 121 26.69 13.44 24.92
C ASN A 121 26.75 12.53 23.68
N GLU A 122 27.96 12.11 23.29
CA GLU A 122 28.13 11.03 22.33
C GLU A 122 27.44 9.77 22.90
N GLY A 123 26.24 9.46 22.39
CA GLY A 123 25.43 8.34 22.91
C GLY A 123 24.04 8.72 23.42
N ILE A 124 23.48 9.87 23.06
CA ILE A 124 22.03 10.06 23.23
C ILE A 124 21.28 9.04 22.34
N ASP A 125 20.71 8.04 22.98
CA ASP A 125 19.92 6.99 22.34
C ASP A 125 18.42 7.33 22.38
N ALA A 126 17.59 6.45 21.82
CA ALA A 126 16.14 6.63 21.80
C ALA A 126 15.54 6.75 23.21
N ALA A 127 16.08 6.04 24.21
CA ALA A 127 15.57 6.07 25.58
C ALA A 127 15.89 7.42 26.27
N ALA A 128 17.08 7.95 26.01
CA ALA A 128 17.48 9.25 26.50
C ALA A 128 16.67 10.38 25.85
N ILE A 129 16.31 10.27 24.57
CA ILE A 129 15.42 11.23 23.90
C ILE A 129 14.00 11.15 24.45
N GLU A 130 13.49 9.96 24.74
CA GLU A 130 12.18 9.80 25.38
C GLU A 130 12.12 10.52 26.74
N ALA A 131 13.22 10.50 27.50
CA ALA A 131 13.32 11.20 28.77
C ALA A 131 13.34 12.74 28.65
N LEU A 132 13.57 13.29 27.46
CA LEU A 132 13.54 14.74 27.18
C LEU A 132 12.13 15.26 26.85
N LYS A 133 11.15 14.38 26.65
CA LYS A 133 9.79 14.78 26.30
C LYS A 133 9.10 15.44 27.49
N ASP A 134 8.55 16.62 27.28
CA ASP A 134 7.91 17.44 28.31
C ASP A 134 6.44 17.78 28.00
N GLY A 135 5.88 17.15 26.96
CA GLY A 135 4.51 17.38 26.50
C GLY A 135 4.33 18.59 25.59
N PHE A 136 5.38 19.36 25.30
CA PHE A 136 5.34 20.42 24.30
C PHE A 136 5.77 19.91 22.92
N LEU A 137 5.38 20.66 21.89
CA LEU A 137 5.93 20.49 20.55
C LEU A 137 6.97 21.57 20.31
N TYR A 138 8.13 21.15 19.86
CA TYR A 138 9.22 22.01 19.47
C TYR A 138 9.23 22.14 17.96
N GLY A 139 9.40 23.36 17.48
CA GLY A 139 9.33 23.67 16.07
C GLY A 139 10.45 24.57 15.61
N MET A 140 10.75 24.46 14.32
CA MET A 140 11.66 25.37 13.65
C MET A 140 11.09 25.78 12.30
N ALA A 141 11.07 27.09 12.04
CA ALA A 141 10.60 27.67 10.79
C ALA A 141 11.52 28.81 10.35
N PRO A 142 11.69 29.07 9.03
CA PRO A 142 12.44 30.23 8.55
C PRO A 142 11.86 31.55 9.11
N ILE A 143 12.71 32.55 9.39
CA ILE A 143 12.25 33.82 9.98
C ILE A 143 11.31 34.60 9.04
N GLU A 144 11.52 34.45 7.74
CA GLU A 144 10.72 35.10 6.69
C GLU A 144 9.44 34.32 6.39
N ASP A 145 9.22 33.20 7.07
CA ASP A 145 8.09 32.34 6.79
C ASP A 145 6.77 32.93 7.32
N THR A 146 5.75 32.91 6.46
CA THR A 146 4.37 33.27 6.83
C THR A 146 3.83 32.42 7.97
N VAL A 147 4.33 31.19 8.16
CA VAL A 147 3.99 30.31 9.28
C VAL A 147 4.26 30.99 10.60
N LEU A 148 5.42 31.63 10.76
CA LEU A 148 5.80 32.24 12.02
C LEU A 148 4.86 33.40 12.37
N THR A 149 4.56 34.25 11.38
CA THR A 149 3.63 35.39 11.56
C THR A 149 2.25 34.89 11.97
N LYS A 150 1.76 33.82 11.33
CA LYS A 150 0.46 33.22 11.67
C LYS A 150 0.47 32.56 13.04
N LEU A 151 1.50 31.81 13.39
CA LEU A 151 1.65 31.18 14.71
C LEU A 151 1.68 32.22 15.83
N GLN A 152 2.35 33.36 15.62
CA GLN A 152 2.37 34.46 16.57
C GLN A 152 1.00 35.15 16.70
N ALA A 153 0.25 35.26 15.61
CA ALA A 153 -1.11 35.82 15.62
C ALA A 153 -2.12 34.91 16.33
N MET A 154 -1.78 33.64 16.57
CA MET A 154 -2.65 32.66 17.22
C MET A 154 -2.47 32.69 18.74
N SER A 155 -3.22 33.56 19.42
CA SER A 155 -3.11 33.83 20.87
C SER A 155 -3.18 32.59 21.77
N ASN A 156 -3.82 31.50 21.32
CA ASN A 156 -4.10 30.35 22.17
C ASN A 156 -3.03 29.24 22.06
N LEU A 157 -2.14 29.22 21.06
CA LEU A 157 -1.22 28.08 20.83
C LEU A 157 -0.14 27.90 21.91
N GLY A 158 -0.01 28.85 22.84
CA GLY A 158 1.13 28.87 23.76
C GLY A 158 2.46 29.05 23.04
N PHE A 159 2.46 29.72 21.87
CA PHE A 159 3.64 29.99 21.08
C PHE A 159 4.68 30.73 21.93
N THR A 160 5.85 30.11 22.10
CA THR A 160 6.99 30.75 22.77
C THR A 160 8.19 30.69 21.85
N ARG A 161 8.70 31.86 21.46
CA ARG A 161 9.99 31.97 20.76
C ARG A 161 11.10 31.65 21.75
N LEU A 162 11.92 30.64 21.43
CA LEU A 162 13.01 30.18 22.27
C LEU A 162 14.35 30.77 21.83
N ASP A 163 14.64 30.74 20.53
CA ASP A 163 15.91 31.26 19.99
C ASP A 163 15.79 31.64 18.50
N THR A 164 16.83 32.28 17.98
CA THR A 164 17.04 32.48 16.53
C THR A 164 18.28 31.72 16.12
N ILE A 165 18.11 30.71 15.28
CA ILE A 165 19.18 29.85 14.81
C ILE A 165 19.60 30.31 13.41
N VAL A 166 20.90 30.40 13.19
CA VAL A 166 21.50 30.77 11.91
C VAL A 166 22.01 29.50 11.26
N LEU A 167 21.92 29.42 9.94
CA LEU A 167 22.44 28.31 9.17
C LEU A 167 23.69 28.68 8.38
N PRO A 168 24.90 28.46 8.93
CA PRO A 168 26.11 28.65 8.16
C PRO A 168 26.12 27.77 6.90
N PRO A 169 26.69 28.25 5.78
CA PRO A 169 26.88 27.42 4.61
C PRO A 169 27.87 26.28 4.91
N ASP A 170 27.72 25.17 4.20
CA ASP A 170 28.54 23.96 4.36
C ASP A 170 30.05 24.22 4.25
N SER A 171 30.44 25.24 3.47
CA SER A 171 31.84 25.65 3.28
C SER A 171 32.45 26.40 4.46
N SER A 172 31.64 26.94 5.39
CA SER A 172 32.11 27.77 6.51
C SER A 172 32.54 26.93 7.72
N THR A 173 33.42 25.95 7.51
CA THR A 173 33.87 25.00 8.55
C THR A 173 34.53 25.70 9.75
N THR A 174 35.36 26.72 9.51
CA THR A 174 36.00 27.52 10.59
C THR A 174 34.97 28.24 11.44
N LEU A 175 33.94 28.84 10.82
CA LEU A 175 32.86 29.51 11.54
C LEU A 175 32.11 28.54 12.44
N GLN A 176 31.73 27.38 11.88
CA GLN A 176 31.01 26.34 12.62
C GLN A 176 31.85 25.84 13.81
N GLN A 177 33.16 25.61 13.61
CA GLN A 177 34.07 25.16 14.67
C GLN A 177 34.20 26.19 15.80
N VAL A 178 34.38 27.47 15.47
CA VAL A 178 34.49 28.52 16.50
C VAL A 178 33.15 28.71 17.20
N ALA A 179 32.02 28.60 16.51
CA ALA A 179 30.69 28.69 17.11
C ALA A 179 30.43 27.60 18.16
N LEU A 180 30.90 26.38 17.90
CA LEU A 180 30.88 25.28 18.88
C LEU A 180 31.70 25.61 20.12
N GLN A 181 32.91 26.14 19.95
CA GLN A 181 33.75 26.58 21.07
C GLN A 181 33.06 27.67 21.90
N GLN A 182 32.41 28.64 21.25
CA GLN A 182 31.67 29.71 21.93
C GLN A 182 30.46 29.21 22.72
N ALA A 183 29.87 28.08 22.30
CA ALA A 183 28.79 27.43 23.02
C ALA A 183 29.26 26.44 24.10
N GLY A 184 30.58 26.32 24.33
CA GLY A 184 31.14 25.46 25.37
C GLY A 184 31.26 23.99 24.99
N PHE A 185 31.25 23.67 23.69
CA PHE A 185 31.56 22.33 23.19
C PHE A 185 33.06 22.16 22.96
N ASP A 186 33.63 21.02 23.37
CA ASP A 186 34.97 20.64 22.93
C ASP A 186 34.85 19.94 21.57
N ALA A 187 35.16 20.69 20.50
CA ALA A 187 35.09 20.19 19.13
C ALA A 187 35.98 18.95 18.88
N ARG A 188 37.00 18.70 19.72
CA ARG A 188 37.84 17.49 19.62
C ARG A 188 37.12 16.23 20.09
N LEU A 189 36.21 16.38 21.05
CA LEU A 189 35.44 15.29 21.64
C LEU A 189 34.18 14.94 20.86
N LEU A 190 33.85 15.66 19.77
CA LEU A 190 32.61 15.47 19.00
C LEU A 190 32.83 14.81 17.62
N GLY A 191 34.03 14.30 17.35
CA GLY A 191 34.31 13.57 16.10
C GLY A 191 34.12 14.41 14.83
N PHE A 192 34.75 15.59 14.78
CA PHE A 192 34.64 16.54 13.66
C PHE A 192 34.99 15.91 12.29
N CYS A 193 34.00 15.84 11.39
CA CYS A 193 34.09 15.13 10.11
C CYS A 193 33.45 15.94 8.97
N PRO A 194 34.08 17.05 8.54
CA PRO A 194 33.45 18.04 7.68
C PRO A 194 33.19 17.51 6.26
N GLY A 195 32.15 18.05 5.62
CA GLY A 195 31.87 17.81 4.21
C GLY A 195 31.19 16.47 3.91
N LYS A 196 30.70 15.77 4.93
CA LYS A 196 30.02 14.48 4.76
C LYS A 196 28.51 14.67 4.66
N LYS A 197 27.93 14.20 3.56
CA LYS A 197 26.48 14.16 3.35
C LYS A 197 25.92 12.85 3.92
N PRO A 198 24.92 12.89 4.81
CA PRO A 198 24.26 11.69 5.31
C PRO A 198 23.64 10.92 4.16
N ARG A 199 23.93 9.62 4.09
CA ARG A 199 23.41 8.72 3.06
C ARG A 199 23.35 7.30 3.58
N GLY A 200 22.57 6.45 2.92
CA GLY A 200 22.46 5.03 3.26
C GLY A 200 21.18 4.43 2.71
N TYR A 201 20.76 3.31 3.29
CA TYR A 201 19.55 2.59 2.89
C TYR A 201 18.56 2.48 4.05
N VAL A 202 17.26 2.54 3.75
CA VAL A 202 16.21 2.12 4.67
C VAL A 202 15.63 0.79 4.19
N ARG A 203 15.61 -0.21 5.05
CA ARG A 203 15.15 -1.57 4.76
C ARG A 203 14.38 -2.16 5.92
N TYR A 204 13.56 -3.18 5.66
CA TYR A 204 13.05 -4.09 6.69
C TYR A 204 13.36 -5.54 6.34
N MET A 205 13.47 -6.42 7.33
CA MET A 205 13.57 -7.86 7.08
C MET A 205 12.19 -8.39 6.70
N ASP A 206 12.06 -8.90 5.48
CA ASP A 206 10.89 -9.63 5.02
C ASP A 206 11.12 -11.13 5.23
N ASN A 207 10.55 -11.67 6.30
CA ASN A 207 10.79 -13.08 6.66
C ASN A 207 10.16 -14.06 5.66
N MET A 208 9.12 -13.64 4.94
CA MET A 208 8.48 -14.47 3.91
C MET A 208 9.33 -14.57 2.64
N LEU A 209 10.08 -13.53 2.29
CA LEU A 209 11.05 -13.55 1.19
C LEU A 209 12.47 -13.97 1.61
N GLY A 210 12.72 -14.07 2.93
CA GLY A 210 14.03 -14.41 3.49
C GLY A 210 15.11 -13.36 3.20
N ARG A 211 14.74 -12.08 3.02
CA ARG A 211 15.69 -11.01 2.66
C ARG A 211 15.28 -9.63 3.15
N GLU A 212 16.22 -8.70 3.14
CA GLU A 212 15.96 -7.29 3.40
C GLU A 212 15.31 -6.63 2.18
N GLU A 213 14.13 -6.04 2.39
CA GLU A 213 13.42 -5.29 1.36
C GLU A 213 13.63 -3.79 1.57
N PRO A 214 13.92 -3.04 0.48
CA PRO A 214 14.06 -1.60 0.59
C PRO A 214 12.71 -0.94 0.90
N VAL A 215 12.73 0.08 1.75
CA VAL A 215 11.54 0.90 2.05
C VAL A 215 11.52 2.09 1.11
N ARG A 216 10.50 2.18 0.26
CA ARG A 216 10.43 3.14 -0.85
C ARG A 216 9.64 4.37 -0.45
N GLY A 217 10.20 5.56 -0.75
CA GLY A 217 9.57 6.82 -0.40
C GLY A 217 9.44 7.08 1.11
N MET A 218 10.28 6.47 1.94
CA MET A 218 10.41 6.83 3.36
C MET A 218 11.17 8.15 3.47
N LYS A 219 10.70 9.09 4.29
CA LYS A 219 11.46 10.30 4.60
C LYS A 219 12.54 9.96 5.63
N VAL A 220 13.77 10.37 5.36
CA VAL A 220 14.90 10.29 6.29
C VAL A 220 15.27 11.71 6.67
N TRP A 221 15.36 11.98 7.97
CA TRP A 221 15.62 13.31 8.50
C TRP A 221 16.81 13.30 9.46
N ALA A 222 17.44 14.47 9.61
CA ALA A 222 18.53 14.73 10.53
C ALA A 222 18.46 16.17 11.05
N ILE A 223 19.08 16.45 12.20
CA ILE A 223 19.02 17.77 12.84
C ILE A 223 20.41 18.42 12.91
N SER A 224 20.69 19.36 12.02
CA SER A 224 21.92 20.15 12.05
C SER A 224 21.83 21.25 13.12
N PHE A 225 22.10 20.91 14.39
CA PHE A 225 22.06 21.81 15.55
C PHE A 225 20.78 22.64 15.64
N GLY A 226 19.66 21.96 15.78
CA GLY A 226 18.36 22.59 15.72
C GLY A 226 17.77 22.62 14.31
N ILE A 227 18.56 22.68 13.23
CA ILE A 227 17.97 22.88 11.89
C ILE A 227 17.64 21.55 11.21
N PRO A 228 16.35 21.25 10.98
CA PRO A 228 15.94 20.01 10.37
C PRO A 228 16.31 19.98 8.88
N VAL A 229 16.83 18.86 8.42
CA VAL A 229 17.00 18.56 7.00
C VAL A 229 16.52 17.15 6.70
N SER A 230 16.09 16.89 5.48
CA SER A 230 15.57 15.59 5.10
C SER A 230 15.81 15.26 3.63
N ALA A 231 15.62 13.99 3.31
CA ALA A 231 15.54 13.43 1.97
C ALA A 231 14.52 12.29 1.97
N TYR A 232 14.15 11.80 0.79
CA TYR A 232 13.29 10.64 0.64
C TYR A 232 14.09 9.47 0.06
N THR A 233 13.74 8.25 0.45
CA THR A 233 14.31 7.06 -0.14
C THR A 233 13.79 6.83 -1.57
N ASP A 234 14.66 6.36 -2.46
CA ASP A 234 14.31 5.98 -3.82
C ASP A 234 13.71 4.55 -3.90
N ALA A 235 13.57 4.02 -5.12
CA ALA A 235 13.05 2.66 -5.36
C ALA A 235 13.94 1.54 -4.80
N ASN A 236 15.21 1.82 -4.51
CA ASN A 236 16.18 0.92 -3.87
C ASN A 236 16.29 1.16 -2.36
N GLY A 237 15.46 2.04 -1.79
CA GLY A 237 15.52 2.42 -0.39
C GLY A 237 16.70 3.32 -0.06
N PHE A 238 17.43 3.82 -1.06
CA PHE A 238 18.59 4.68 -0.87
C PHE A 238 18.15 6.12 -0.59
N TYR A 239 18.78 6.76 0.40
CA TYR A 239 18.61 8.18 0.67
C TYR A 239 19.96 8.89 0.67
N GLN A 240 19.94 10.19 0.35
CA GLN A 240 21.06 11.10 0.58
C GLN A 240 20.53 12.49 0.92
N ILE A 241 20.84 12.97 2.12
CA ILE A 241 20.51 14.34 2.54
C ILE A 241 21.47 15.29 1.85
N ASN A 242 20.94 16.27 1.11
CA ASN A 242 21.74 17.22 0.32
C ASN A 242 22.35 18.34 1.18
N ARG A 243 22.88 17.98 2.35
CA ARG A 243 23.57 18.88 3.28
C ARG A 243 24.74 18.16 3.90
N SER A 244 25.87 18.86 4.01
CA SER A 244 27.04 18.35 4.70
C SER A 244 26.95 18.62 6.19
N PHE A 245 27.30 17.62 6.98
CA PHE A 245 27.40 17.72 8.42
C PHE A 245 28.85 17.83 8.82
N VAL A 246 29.10 18.68 9.81
CA VAL A 246 30.43 18.88 10.37
C VAL A 246 30.62 18.08 11.67
N LEU A 247 29.51 17.82 12.37
CA LEU A 247 29.43 17.02 13.58
C LEU A 247 28.30 16.01 13.51
N GLY A 248 28.31 15.07 14.46
CA GLY A 248 27.19 14.18 14.67
C GLY A 248 25.87 14.90 14.91
N SER A 249 24.79 14.16 14.76
CA SER A 249 23.43 14.68 14.77
C SER A 249 22.45 13.58 15.16
N ILE A 250 21.27 13.99 15.63
CA ILE A 250 20.13 13.09 15.76
C ILE A 250 19.53 12.83 14.38
N MET A 251 19.34 11.56 14.05
CA MET A 251 18.70 11.13 12.81
C MET A 251 17.46 10.30 13.09
N GLY A 252 16.59 10.20 12.08
CA GLY A 252 15.40 9.40 12.14
C GLY A 252 14.76 9.16 10.78
N THR A 253 13.63 8.47 10.81
CA THR A 253 12.79 8.22 9.64
C THR A 253 11.36 8.64 9.92
N GLU A 254 10.61 9.00 8.89
CA GLU A 254 9.19 9.36 8.96
C GLU A 254 8.47 8.67 7.79
N ALA A 255 7.45 7.86 8.09
CA ALA A 255 6.71 7.13 7.06
C ALA A 255 5.64 8.01 6.40
N ARG A 256 6.12 8.99 5.65
CA ARG A 256 5.32 9.98 4.92
C ARG A 256 5.96 10.24 3.57
N ASN A 257 5.15 10.36 2.53
CA ASN A 257 5.55 10.87 1.22
C ASN A 257 4.40 11.60 0.53
N SER A 258 4.54 11.88 -0.77
CA SER A 258 3.51 12.58 -1.56
C SER A 258 2.23 11.77 -1.78
N ARG A 259 2.30 10.44 -1.67
CA ARG A 259 1.18 9.52 -1.89
C ARG A 259 0.43 9.22 -0.60
N VAL A 260 1.16 8.99 0.49
CA VAL A 260 0.61 8.53 1.77
C VAL A 260 1.29 9.17 2.97
N ASN A 261 0.50 9.45 4.00
CA ASN A 261 0.94 9.91 5.30
C ASN A 261 0.54 8.89 6.37
N VAL A 262 1.50 8.08 6.85
CA VAL A 262 1.24 7.10 7.91
C VAL A 262 1.29 7.82 9.26
N ARG A 263 0.16 7.82 9.96
CA ARG A 263 -0.03 8.41 11.29
C ARG A 263 -0.10 7.30 12.34
N PRO A 264 0.85 7.24 13.27
CA PRO A 264 0.85 6.19 14.27
C PRO A 264 -0.21 6.45 15.33
N ILE A 265 -0.84 5.37 15.79
CA ILE A 265 -1.72 5.39 16.96
C ILE A 265 -1.20 4.31 17.90
N ALA A 266 -0.76 4.71 19.10
CA ALA A 266 -0.37 3.77 20.15
C ALA A 266 -1.28 3.93 21.37
N THR A 267 -2.17 2.96 21.58
CA THR A 267 -3.15 2.93 22.68
C THR A 267 -2.62 2.27 23.96
N GLN A 268 -1.31 2.10 24.10
CA GLN A 268 -0.68 1.41 25.25
C GLN A 268 -0.98 2.11 26.60
N GLY A 269 -1.90 1.63 27.43
CA GLY A 269 -2.21 2.18 28.77
C GLY A 269 -3.65 2.70 28.96
N THR A 270 -3.91 3.47 30.02
CA THR A 270 -5.25 4.07 30.25
C THR A 270 -5.52 5.22 29.28
N TRP A 271 -6.75 5.33 28.78
CA TRP A 271 -7.18 6.37 27.82
C TRP A 271 -6.75 7.79 28.23
N LEU A 272 -7.01 8.17 29.49
CA LEU A 272 -6.66 9.49 30.03
C LEU A 272 -5.15 9.75 30.12
N GLY A 273 -4.32 8.71 30.30
CA GLY A 273 -2.87 8.84 30.28
C GLY A 273 -2.29 8.90 28.87
N ASN A 274 -3.03 8.40 27.87
CA ASN A 274 -2.54 8.22 26.51
C ASN A 274 -2.95 9.30 25.53
N TRP A 275 -4.01 10.07 25.78
CA TRP A 275 -4.51 11.01 24.76
C TRP A 275 -3.48 12.08 24.40
N LEU A 276 -2.68 12.59 25.34
CA LEU A 276 -1.58 13.53 25.05
C LEU A 276 -0.48 12.86 24.22
N ARG A 277 -0.18 11.58 24.48
CA ARG A 277 0.78 10.81 23.69
C ARG A 277 0.24 10.56 22.28
N ILE A 278 -1.03 10.18 22.14
CA ILE A 278 -1.68 10.00 20.84
C ILE A 278 -1.67 11.33 20.08
N LEU A 279 -2.04 12.43 20.74
CA LEU A 279 -2.02 13.77 20.14
C LEU A 279 -0.62 14.14 19.64
N THR A 280 0.42 13.99 20.47
CA THR A 280 1.80 14.33 20.10
C THR A 280 2.35 13.40 19.02
N GLN A 281 2.14 12.08 19.11
CA GLN A 281 2.52 11.11 18.08
C GLN A 281 1.80 11.37 16.76
N PHE A 282 0.51 11.72 16.83
CA PHE A 282 -0.26 12.04 15.65
C PHE A 282 0.27 13.31 14.99
N VAL A 283 0.56 14.36 15.77
CA VAL A 283 1.10 15.61 15.24
C VAL A 283 2.48 15.42 14.63
N THR A 284 3.39 14.78 15.36
CA THR A 284 4.75 14.51 14.90
C THR A 284 4.79 13.50 13.75
N GLY A 285 3.79 12.62 13.64
CA GLY A 285 3.70 11.61 12.59
C GLY A 285 4.43 10.32 12.95
N SER A 286 4.67 9.48 11.94
CA SER A 286 5.38 8.19 12.06
C SER A 286 6.89 8.36 12.24
N ASN A 287 7.27 9.22 13.18
CA ASN A 287 8.65 9.56 13.49
C ASN A 287 9.30 8.44 14.29
N ASN A 288 10.29 7.81 13.68
CA ASN A 288 11.27 6.97 14.34
C ASN A 288 12.52 7.78 14.62
N ILE A 289 12.97 7.79 15.87
CA ILE A 289 14.19 8.47 16.28
C ILE A 289 15.25 7.40 16.53
N TYR A 290 16.34 7.43 15.76
CA TYR A 290 17.45 6.51 15.93
C TYR A 290 18.38 6.93 17.06
N GLY A 291 18.56 8.25 17.23
CA GLY A 291 19.49 8.84 18.18
C GLY A 291 20.71 9.45 17.48
N TRP A 292 21.78 9.66 18.24
CA TRP A 292 23.02 10.26 17.74
C TRP A 292 23.73 9.38 16.72
N VAL A 293 24.14 10.00 15.61
CA VAL A 293 25.01 9.40 14.59
C VAL A 293 26.17 10.35 14.35
N SER A 294 27.42 9.86 14.33
CA SER A 294 28.57 10.72 14.05
C SER A 294 28.55 11.24 12.61
N ALA A 295 29.15 12.41 12.34
CA ALA A 295 29.26 12.93 10.96
C ALA A 295 30.03 11.97 10.04
N CYS A 296 31.02 11.24 10.58
CA CYS A 296 31.75 10.25 9.81
C CYS A 296 30.86 9.06 9.43
N ASP A 297 30.06 8.53 10.36
CA ASP A 297 29.14 7.41 10.08
C ASP A 297 28.05 7.81 9.10
N MET A 298 27.53 9.04 9.23
CA MET A 298 26.60 9.60 8.25
C MET A 298 27.18 9.61 6.84
N GLY A 299 28.46 9.99 6.70
CA GLY A 299 29.14 10.09 5.41
C GLY A 299 29.59 8.76 4.81
N SER A 300 30.02 7.81 5.66
CA SER A 300 30.42 6.47 5.24
C SER A 300 29.22 5.63 4.82
N GLY A 301 28.05 5.88 5.40
CA GLY A 301 26.79 5.25 5.05
C GLY A 301 26.06 4.79 6.32
N LYS A 302 24.90 5.37 6.61
CA LYS A 302 24.05 4.97 7.73
C LYS A 302 22.79 4.27 7.24
N ASP A 303 22.75 2.96 7.43
CA ASP A 303 21.57 2.16 7.12
C ASP A 303 20.59 2.09 8.30
N PHE A 304 19.30 2.10 7.98
CA PHE A 304 18.20 1.82 8.90
C PHE A 304 17.60 0.47 8.49
N VAL A 305 17.81 -0.57 9.31
CA VAL A 305 17.31 -1.92 9.01
C VAL A 305 16.36 -2.36 10.12
N PHE A 306 15.07 -2.42 9.82
CA PHE A 306 14.02 -2.83 10.76
C PHE A 306 13.84 -4.36 10.68
N ARG A 307 14.59 -5.10 11.51
CA ARG A 307 14.54 -6.57 11.52
C ARG A 307 13.37 -7.09 12.35
N ASP A 308 13.21 -6.53 13.53
CA ASP A 308 12.26 -7.02 14.53
C ASP A 308 10.85 -6.51 14.28
N HIS A 309 9.89 -7.19 14.90
CA HIS A 309 8.50 -6.76 14.94
C HIS A 309 8.37 -5.44 15.68
N SER A 310 8.23 -4.38 14.90
CA SER A 310 8.39 -3.01 15.35
C SER A 310 7.47 -2.10 14.55
N GLN A 311 7.14 -0.95 15.13
CA GLN A 311 6.33 0.08 14.46
C GLN A 311 6.95 0.52 13.13
N GLN A 312 8.27 0.63 13.09
CA GLN A 312 9.04 1.07 11.93
C GLN A 312 8.94 0.07 10.79
N LYS A 313 9.04 -1.23 11.10
CA LYS A 313 8.80 -2.31 10.12
C LYS A 313 7.37 -2.25 9.59
N PHE A 314 6.39 -2.09 10.48
CA PHE A 314 4.97 -1.95 10.12
C PHE A 314 4.73 -0.78 9.17
N TRP A 315 5.20 0.42 9.51
CA TRP A 315 5.03 1.61 8.68
C TRP A 315 5.77 1.49 7.34
N GLY A 316 6.98 0.92 7.34
CA GLY A 316 7.75 0.66 6.13
C GLY A 316 7.05 -0.32 5.18
N GLN A 317 6.38 -1.34 5.71
CA GLN A 317 5.57 -2.27 4.92
C GLN A 317 4.33 -1.60 4.31
N ILE A 318 3.64 -0.71 5.05
CA ILE A 318 2.54 0.09 4.50
C ILE A 318 3.04 0.92 3.30
N LEU A 319 4.17 1.63 3.42
CA LEU A 319 4.72 2.41 2.30
C LEU A 319 5.03 1.55 1.07
N ASN A 320 5.64 0.38 1.29
CA ASN A 320 5.94 -0.55 0.19
C ASN A 320 4.67 -1.09 -0.46
N ALA A 321 3.62 -1.39 0.30
CA ALA A 321 2.34 -1.80 -0.26
C ALA A 321 1.74 -0.70 -1.15
N TYR A 322 1.78 0.58 -0.75
CA TYR A 322 1.39 1.69 -1.62
C TYR A 322 2.23 1.77 -2.91
N TYR A 323 3.55 1.57 -2.81
CA TYR A 323 4.42 1.57 -3.98
C TYR A 323 4.07 0.44 -4.97
N PHE A 324 3.88 -0.78 -4.47
CA PHE A 324 3.56 -1.93 -5.33
C PHE A 324 2.13 -1.87 -5.86
N SER A 325 1.16 -1.40 -5.08
CA SER A 325 -0.22 -1.25 -5.54
C SER A 325 -0.32 -0.27 -6.70
N ASP A 326 0.38 0.86 -6.66
CA ASP A 326 0.41 1.82 -7.77
C ASP A 326 0.93 1.19 -9.07
N ILE A 327 1.95 0.33 -8.98
CA ILE A 327 2.47 -0.44 -10.12
C ILE A 327 1.40 -1.42 -10.63
N TYR A 328 0.80 -2.19 -9.73
CA TYR A 328 -0.16 -3.22 -10.11
C TYR A 328 -1.46 -2.62 -10.66
N PHE A 329 -2.01 -1.56 -10.04
CA PHE A 329 -3.16 -0.81 -10.55
C PHE A 329 -2.89 -0.29 -11.97
N LYS A 330 -1.69 0.25 -12.22
CA LYS A 330 -1.28 0.70 -13.56
C LYS A 330 -1.19 -0.46 -14.56
N GLN A 331 -0.65 -1.60 -14.16
CA GLN A 331 -0.57 -2.81 -15.01
C GLN A 331 -1.96 -3.33 -15.36
N GLU A 332 -2.88 -3.33 -14.40
CA GLU A 332 -4.27 -3.73 -14.60
C GLU A 332 -5.11 -2.66 -15.31
N GLY A 333 -4.59 -1.45 -15.48
CA GLY A 333 -5.31 -0.34 -16.11
C GLY A 333 -6.56 0.09 -15.34
N ILE A 334 -6.52 -0.01 -14.00
CA ILE A 334 -7.57 0.46 -13.08
C ILE A 334 -7.07 1.67 -12.28
N ASN A 335 -7.97 2.42 -11.64
CA ASN A 335 -7.54 3.63 -10.93
C ASN A 335 -6.72 3.27 -9.68
N PRO A 336 -5.59 3.94 -9.40
CA PRO A 336 -4.91 3.78 -8.12
C PRO A 336 -5.70 4.44 -6.99
N ALA A 337 -5.37 4.14 -5.73
CA ALA A 337 -5.87 4.89 -4.59
C ALA A 337 -5.60 6.42 -4.74
N PRO A 338 -6.45 7.31 -4.19
CA PRO A 338 -6.22 8.76 -4.23
C PRO A 338 -4.82 9.21 -3.75
N ASP A 339 -4.40 10.40 -4.16
CA ASP A 339 -3.18 11.03 -3.64
C ASP A 339 -3.39 11.60 -2.24
N LYS A 340 -2.33 11.58 -1.43
CA LYS A 340 -2.29 12.16 -0.06
C LYS A 340 -3.18 11.43 0.95
N MET A 341 -3.30 10.11 0.79
CA MET A 341 -4.04 9.25 1.73
C MET A 341 -3.46 9.37 3.15
N VAL A 342 -4.32 9.45 4.15
CA VAL A 342 -3.93 9.39 5.56
C VAL A 342 -4.22 7.99 6.12
N VAL A 343 -3.18 7.30 6.56
CA VAL A 343 -3.29 5.94 7.14
C VAL A 343 -3.09 6.01 8.64
N TYR A 344 -4.09 5.63 9.42
CA TYR A 344 -3.97 5.44 10.86
C TYR A 344 -3.40 4.05 11.14
N ALA A 345 -2.11 3.99 11.44
CA ALA A 345 -1.39 2.77 11.76
C ALA A 345 -1.46 2.50 13.27
N HIS A 346 -2.42 1.68 13.67
CA HIS A 346 -2.68 1.34 15.07
C HIS A 346 -1.75 0.21 15.54
N TRP A 347 -0.81 0.58 16.41
CA TRP A 347 0.09 -0.34 17.10
C TRP A 347 -0.50 -0.71 18.45
N ASP A 348 -1.23 -1.81 18.49
CA ASP A 348 -2.11 -2.14 19.61
C ASP A 348 -1.48 -3.13 20.59
N ASN A 349 -1.64 -2.90 21.90
CA ASN A 349 -1.04 -3.75 22.93
C ASN A 349 -1.88 -4.98 23.29
N THR A 350 -3.03 -5.16 22.67
CA THR A 350 -3.82 -6.36 22.92
C THR A 350 -3.24 -7.54 22.15
N ASP A 351 -3.37 -8.74 22.72
CA ASP A 351 -3.09 -9.99 22.03
C ASP A 351 -4.14 -10.31 20.95
N SER A 352 -5.02 -9.36 20.62
CA SER A 352 -5.93 -9.55 19.50
C SER A 352 -5.12 -9.62 18.21
N ASP A 353 -5.38 -10.69 17.46
CA ASP A 353 -4.71 -10.96 16.20
C ASP A 353 -4.82 -9.80 15.22
N PHE A 354 -3.90 -9.84 14.28
CA PHE A 354 -3.93 -9.14 13.00
C PHE A 354 -5.31 -9.26 12.30
N GLY A 355 -5.87 -8.17 11.76
CA GLY A 355 -7.03 -8.23 10.86
C GLY A 355 -8.07 -7.10 10.94
N ASN A 356 -8.00 -6.21 11.93
CA ASN A 356 -8.91 -5.06 11.96
C ASN A 356 -8.34 -3.93 11.09
N ALA A 357 -8.90 -3.76 9.91
CA ALA A 357 -8.62 -2.64 9.04
C ALA A 357 -9.93 -2.07 8.47
N SER A 358 -9.87 -0.85 7.96
CA SER A 358 -11.00 -0.21 7.28
C SER A 358 -10.52 0.90 6.39
N THR A 359 -11.26 1.18 5.32
CA THR A 359 -10.97 2.27 4.36
C THR A 359 -12.16 3.21 4.26
N PRO A 360 -12.39 4.07 5.28
CA PRO A 360 -13.54 4.96 5.28
C PRO A 360 -13.40 6.15 4.33
N MET A 361 -12.20 6.42 3.79
CA MET A 361 -11.93 7.51 2.82
C MET A 361 -12.32 8.91 3.31
N LEU A 362 -12.29 9.19 4.63
CA LEU A 362 -12.87 10.40 5.21
C LEU A 362 -12.15 11.70 4.78
N GLY A 363 -10.91 11.64 4.30
CA GLY A 363 -10.21 12.77 3.70
C GLY A 363 -10.63 13.07 2.25
N HIS A 364 -11.30 12.12 1.59
CA HIS A 364 -11.65 12.17 0.17
C HIS A 364 -13.15 12.15 -0.14
N ILE A 365 -14.00 11.74 0.80
CA ILE A 365 -15.46 11.78 0.67
C ILE A 365 -16.07 12.91 1.50
N ASN A 366 -17.22 13.42 1.05
CA ASN A 366 -17.93 14.46 1.80
C ASN A 366 -18.81 13.80 2.86
N PHE A 367 -18.35 13.79 4.11
CA PHE A 367 -19.02 13.14 5.23
C PHE A 367 -19.52 14.18 6.24
N ALA A 368 -20.76 14.05 6.71
CA ALA A 368 -21.28 14.99 7.71
C ALA A 368 -20.57 14.80 9.06
N GLY A 369 -20.26 15.91 9.75
CA GLY A 369 -19.38 15.92 10.93
C GLY A 369 -19.83 15.02 12.09
N VAL A 370 -21.13 14.80 12.29
CA VAL A 370 -21.67 13.92 13.35
C VAL A 370 -21.20 12.47 13.19
N PHE A 371 -21.05 11.99 11.96
CA PHE A 371 -20.61 10.62 11.72
C PHE A 371 -19.10 10.44 11.89
N VAL A 372 -18.31 11.48 11.62
CA VAL A 372 -16.87 11.47 11.89
C VAL A 372 -16.61 11.24 13.38
N GLU A 373 -17.35 11.92 14.25
CA GLU A 373 -17.24 11.71 15.69
C GLU A 373 -17.62 10.29 16.11
N SER A 374 -18.74 9.75 15.61
CA SER A 374 -19.14 8.36 15.88
C SER A 374 -18.08 7.35 15.43
N TYR A 375 -17.50 7.54 14.25
CA TYR A 375 -16.42 6.69 13.74
C TYR A 375 -15.17 6.75 14.63
N LEU A 376 -14.70 7.96 14.97
CA LEU A 376 -13.53 8.13 15.82
C LEU A 376 -13.78 7.56 17.23
N ASN A 377 -14.96 7.80 17.80
CA ASN A 377 -15.32 7.22 19.10
C ASN A 377 -15.30 5.69 19.05
N LYS A 378 -15.79 5.05 17.98
CA LYS A 378 -15.68 3.59 17.82
C LYS A 378 -14.22 3.14 17.69
N LEU A 379 -13.39 3.86 16.93
CA LEU A 379 -11.97 3.55 16.76
C LEU A 379 -11.21 3.57 18.10
N PHE A 380 -11.51 4.53 18.96
CA PHE A 380 -10.87 4.69 20.27
C PHE A 380 -11.64 4.04 21.43
N GLY A 381 -12.78 3.39 21.15
CA GLY A 381 -13.68 2.76 22.12
C GLY A 381 -14.94 3.58 22.40
N ALA A 382 -16.11 2.94 22.21
CA ALA A 382 -17.44 3.57 22.14
C ALA A 382 -17.88 4.43 23.34
N ASN A 383 -17.15 4.42 24.46
CA ASN A 383 -17.45 5.19 25.67
C ASN A 383 -16.68 6.52 25.76
N VAL A 384 -15.92 6.90 24.73
CA VAL A 384 -15.18 8.16 24.70
C VAL A 384 -15.96 9.15 23.85
N ASN A 385 -16.43 10.25 24.44
CA ASN A 385 -16.90 11.39 23.68
C ASN A 385 -15.69 12.31 23.42
N LEU A 386 -15.03 12.14 22.28
CA LEU A 386 -13.77 12.83 21.96
C LEU A 386 -13.93 14.35 21.94
N SER A 387 -15.04 14.86 21.40
CA SER A 387 -15.27 16.30 21.27
C SER A 387 -15.37 17.02 22.62
N THR A 388 -15.88 16.33 23.64
CA THR A 388 -16.03 16.87 25.00
C THR A 388 -14.87 16.52 25.92
N SER A 389 -14.39 15.27 25.89
CA SER A 389 -13.36 14.76 26.81
C SER A 389 -11.94 15.10 26.38
N ALA A 390 -11.70 15.28 25.08
CA ALA A 390 -10.38 15.58 24.53
C ALA A 390 -10.48 16.47 23.26
N PRO A 391 -11.02 17.69 23.36
CA PRO A 391 -11.30 18.55 22.21
C PRO A 391 -10.06 18.82 21.34
N GLY A 392 -8.87 18.97 21.93
CA GLY A 392 -7.62 19.13 21.17
C GLY A 392 -7.28 17.91 20.32
N LEU A 393 -7.50 16.70 20.85
CA LEU A 393 -7.33 15.46 20.09
C LEU A 393 -8.37 15.33 18.98
N PHE A 394 -9.64 15.61 19.27
CA PHE A 394 -10.70 15.63 18.25
C PHE A 394 -10.37 16.61 17.11
N ASN A 395 -9.92 17.82 17.44
CA ASN A 395 -9.52 18.83 16.46
C ASN A 395 -8.36 18.36 15.56
N VAL A 396 -7.36 17.70 16.14
CA VAL A 396 -6.23 17.17 15.36
C VAL A 396 -6.65 16.00 14.48
N LEU A 397 -7.41 15.04 15.02
CA LEU A 397 -7.91 13.89 14.26
C LEU A 397 -8.85 14.30 13.11
N THR A 398 -9.66 15.36 13.30
CA THR A 398 -10.55 15.88 12.26
C THR A 398 -9.84 16.69 11.18
N SER A 399 -8.57 17.03 11.40
CA SER A 399 -7.76 17.78 10.44
C SER A 399 -7.04 16.89 9.45
N ALA A 400 -6.67 15.68 9.88
CA ALA A 400 -6.10 14.63 9.05
C ALA A 400 -6.97 13.38 9.19
N LEU A 401 -8.20 13.49 8.71
CA LEU A 401 -9.18 12.40 8.77
C LEU A 401 -8.59 11.12 8.15
N PRO A 402 -8.85 9.95 8.75
CA PRO A 402 -8.31 8.70 8.22
C PRO A 402 -9.00 8.36 6.90
N ASP A 403 -8.20 8.09 5.88
CA ASP A 403 -8.70 7.42 4.68
C ASP A 403 -8.66 5.91 4.85
N MET A 404 -7.73 5.44 5.67
CA MET A 404 -7.51 4.04 5.98
C MET A 404 -7.05 3.89 7.43
N THR A 405 -7.49 2.83 8.09
CA THR A 405 -7.02 2.41 9.41
C THR A 405 -6.53 0.98 9.32
N ILE A 406 -5.37 0.68 9.90
CA ILE A 406 -4.85 -0.70 9.96
C ILE A 406 -4.31 -0.94 11.36
N LYS A 407 -4.72 -2.05 11.97
CA LYS A 407 -4.27 -2.46 13.30
C LYS A 407 -3.35 -3.68 13.25
N VAL A 408 -2.26 -3.62 14.02
CA VAL A 408 -1.31 -4.71 14.23
C VAL A 408 -0.99 -4.82 15.73
N SER A 409 -0.86 -6.06 16.22
CA SER A 409 -0.46 -6.30 17.62
C SER A 409 0.98 -5.85 17.87
N ALA A 410 1.23 -5.26 19.03
CA ALA A 410 2.53 -4.80 19.50
C ALA A 410 3.28 -5.87 20.30
N THR A 411 2.58 -6.87 20.84
CA THR A 411 3.12 -7.82 21.82
C THR A 411 3.74 -9.05 21.17
N HIS A 412 3.27 -9.43 19.99
CA HIS A 412 3.76 -10.60 19.26
C HIS A 412 3.75 -10.36 17.76
N THR A 413 4.64 -11.05 17.05
CA THR A 413 4.63 -11.10 15.59
C THR A 413 3.57 -12.10 15.13
N PRO A 414 2.53 -11.68 14.39
CA PRO A 414 1.54 -12.61 13.86
C PRO A 414 2.18 -13.65 12.93
N SER A 415 1.64 -14.87 12.90
CA SER A 415 2.02 -15.86 11.88
C SER A 415 1.79 -15.31 10.48
N TYR A 416 2.76 -15.51 9.59
CA TYR A 416 2.75 -14.99 8.21
C TYR A 416 2.59 -13.47 8.13
N TYR A 417 3.18 -12.75 9.09
CA TYR A 417 3.03 -11.30 9.26
C TYR A 417 3.16 -10.50 7.95
N GLU A 418 4.23 -10.71 7.18
CA GLU A 418 4.49 -9.92 5.96
C GLU A 418 3.43 -10.13 4.88
N THR A 419 3.05 -11.38 4.62
CA THR A 419 2.01 -11.70 3.64
C THR A 419 0.66 -11.17 4.08
N ARG A 420 0.28 -11.38 5.35
CA ARG A 420 -1.01 -10.92 5.88
C ARG A 420 -1.12 -9.41 5.90
N LEU A 421 -0.06 -8.73 6.37
CA LEU A 421 -0.01 -7.27 6.35
C LEU A 421 -0.15 -6.73 4.94
N THR A 422 0.62 -7.27 4.01
CA THR A 422 0.58 -6.80 2.63
C THR A 422 -0.77 -7.09 1.97
N GLN A 423 -1.37 -8.28 2.19
CA GLN A 423 -2.71 -8.61 1.68
C GLN A 423 -3.76 -7.66 2.24
N THR A 424 -3.76 -7.38 3.54
CA THR A 424 -4.72 -6.47 4.15
C THR A 424 -4.52 -5.04 3.64
N VAL A 425 -3.28 -4.55 3.50
CA VAL A 425 -3.08 -3.22 2.93
C VAL A 425 -3.54 -3.18 1.46
N PHE A 426 -3.32 -4.23 0.67
CA PHE A 426 -3.84 -4.30 -0.70
C PHE A 426 -5.36 -4.39 -0.77
N HIS A 427 -6.00 -5.10 0.16
CA HIS A 427 -7.46 -5.13 0.31
C HIS A 427 -8.01 -3.73 0.55
N GLU A 428 -7.46 -3.04 1.56
CA GLU A 428 -7.84 -1.66 1.88
C GLU A 428 -7.56 -0.68 0.72
N LEU A 429 -6.46 -0.88 -0.01
CA LEU A 429 -6.18 -0.11 -1.22
C LEU A 429 -7.12 -0.46 -2.39
N GLY A 430 -7.67 -1.67 -2.42
CA GLY A 430 -8.73 -2.10 -3.31
C GLY A 430 -10.00 -1.29 -3.08
N HIS A 431 -10.41 -1.11 -1.82
CA HIS A 431 -11.48 -0.19 -1.42
C HIS A 431 -11.19 1.26 -1.84
N ALA A 432 -9.98 1.75 -1.59
CA ALA A 432 -9.60 3.12 -1.97
C ALA A 432 -9.62 3.34 -3.49
N SER A 433 -9.12 2.38 -4.28
CA SER A 433 -9.24 2.35 -5.74
C SER A 433 -10.69 2.32 -6.19
N PHE A 434 -11.50 1.50 -5.54
CA PHE A 434 -12.91 1.31 -5.83
C PHE A 434 -13.73 2.57 -5.62
N SER A 435 -13.47 3.33 -4.54
CA SER A 435 -14.12 4.62 -4.26
C SER A 435 -14.03 5.61 -5.43
N ARG A 436 -12.94 5.57 -6.20
CA ARG A 436 -12.74 6.42 -7.38
C ARG A 436 -13.57 5.97 -8.58
N GLN A 437 -13.98 4.70 -8.64
CA GLN A 437 -14.78 4.14 -9.71
C GLN A 437 -16.27 4.41 -9.53
N VAL A 438 -16.78 4.21 -8.32
CA VAL A 438 -18.22 4.27 -8.02
C VAL A 438 -18.72 5.65 -7.60
N SER A 439 -17.84 6.65 -7.52
CA SER A 439 -18.09 8.01 -7.01
C SER A 439 -18.17 8.15 -5.49
N ASN A 440 -17.94 9.38 -5.02
CA ASN A 440 -18.02 9.73 -3.61
C ASN A 440 -19.41 9.50 -3.01
N THR A 441 -20.49 9.76 -3.75
CA THR A 441 -21.85 9.60 -3.24
C THR A 441 -22.16 8.13 -2.93
N TRP A 442 -21.83 7.24 -3.86
CA TRP A 442 -22.00 5.81 -3.68
C TRP A 442 -21.18 5.30 -2.48
N TYR A 443 -19.92 5.73 -2.38
CA TYR A 443 -19.03 5.28 -1.30
C TYR A 443 -19.45 5.84 0.07
N THR A 444 -19.94 7.08 0.11
CA THR A 444 -20.57 7.66 1.31
C THR A 444 -21.81 6.87 1.73
N GLU A 445 -22.66 6.45 0.80
CA GLU A 445 -23.85 5.63 1.11
C GLU A 445 -23.45 4.26 1.69
N MET A 446 -22.47 3.59 1.08
CA MET A 446 -21.89 2.34 1.61
C MET A 446 -21.40 2.53 3.04
N MET A 447 -20.62 3.58 3.30
CA MET A 447 -20.11 3.89 4.64
C MET A 447 -21.21 4.15 5.68
N LEU A 448 -22.26 4.89 5.30
CA LEU A 448 -23.41 5.14 6.19
C LEU A 448 -24.15 3.84 6.54
N ILE A 449 -24.33 2.95 5.57
CA ILE A 449 -24.95 1.63 5.80
C ILE A 449 -24.09 0.81 6.76
N THR A 450 -22.78 0.70 6.51
CA THR A 450 -21.83 -0.03 7.37
C THR A 450 -21.86 0.49 8.81
N MET A 451 -21.88 1.81 8.99
CA MET A 451 -21.94 2.41 10.33
C MET A 451 -23.25 2.13 11.05
N ASN A 452 -24.38 2.23 10.35
CA ASN A 452 -25.71 1.94 10.89
C ASN A 452 -25.85 0.47 11.26
N LEU A 453 -25.37 -0.45 10.42
CA LEU A 453 -25.37 -1.89 10.71
C LEU A 453 -24.48 -2.23 11.90
N THR A 454 -23.30 -1.61 11.99
CA THR A 454 -22.42 -1.75 13.15
C THR A 454 -23.12 -1.32 14.44
N GLU A 455 -23.86 -0.21 14.40
CA GLU A 455 -24.60 0.29 15.57
C GLU A 455 -25.79 -0.60 15.93
N ALA A 456 -26.55 -1.04 14.93
CA ALA A 456 -27.75 -1.84 15.13
C ALA A 456 -27.44 -3.30 15.55
N THR A 457 -26.35 -3.87 15.04
CA THR A 457 -26.09 -5.33 15.15
C THR A 457 -24.74 -5.67 15.77
N GLY A 458 -23.83 -4.70 15.94
CA GLY A 458 -22.44 -4.95 16.30
C GLY A 458 -21.59 -5.54 15.16
N ASN A 459 -22.19 -5.80 13.99
CA ASN A 459 -21.53 -6.34 12.82
C ASN A 459 -21.56 -5.32 11.67
N PRO A 460 -20.40 -4.80 11.21
CA PRO A 460 -20.35 -3.86 10.08
C PRO A 460 -20.90 -4.43 8.78
N TYR A 461 -20.91 -5.76 8.64
CA TYR A 461 -21.33 -6.45 7.43
C TYR A 461 -22.83 -6.78 7.40
N GLY A 462 -23.56 -6.56 8.51
CA GLY A 462 -24.95 -7.01 8.65
C GLY A 462 -25.06 -8.54 8.62
N LYS A 463 -26.23 -9.06 8.26
CA LYS A 463 -26.46 -10.52 8.17
C LYS A 463 -26.21 -11.11 6.77
N GLY A 464 -26.09 -10.25 5.76
CA GLY A 464 -25.74 -10.64 4.39
C GLY A 464 -26.88 -11.18 3.52
N ASP A 465 -28.04 -11.40 4.12
CA ASP A 465 -29.25 -11.98 3.54
C ASP A 465 -30.32 -10.90 3.37
N TYR A 466 -30.17 -10.09 2.32
CA TYR A 466 -31.19 -9.14 1.82
C TYR A 466 -31.49 -7.93 2.71
N GLU A 467 -30.71 -7.69 3.77
CA GLU A 467 -30.82 -6.45 4.53
C GLU A 467 -30.53 -5.26 3.60
N VAL A 468 -31.38 -4.23 3.66
CA VAL A 468 -31.29 -3.05 2.80
C VAL A 468 -29.89 -2.46 2.87
N GLY A 469 -29.24 -2.32 1.72
CA GLY A 469 -27.92 -1.72 1.60
C GLY A 469 -26.74 -2.69 1.71
N THR A 470 -26.93 -3.93 2.16
CA THR A 470 -25.83 -4.92 2.24
C THR A 470 -25.19 -5.21 0.88
N ASN A 471 -25.93 -5.03 -0.22
CA ASN A 471 -25.38 -5.10 -1.58
C ASN A 471 -24.14 -4.19 -1.80
N TYR A 472 -24.15 -2.97 -1.25
CA TYR A 472 -23.02 -2.05 -1.37
C TYR A 472 -21.76 -2.62 -0.72
N ILE A 473 -21.93 -3.11 0.52
CA ILE A 473 -20.85 -3.74 1.28
C ILE A 473 -20.36 -4.99 0.53
N GLY A 474 -21.29 -5.79 0.01
CA GLY A 474 -21.00 -7.05 -0.64
C GLY A 474 -20.12 -6.87 -1.86
N MET A 475 -20.48 -5.91 -2.71
CA MET A 475 -19.68 -5.53 -3.87
C MET A 475 -18.32 -4.95 -3.49
N SER A 476 -18.29 -4.04 -2.50
CA SER A 476 -17.06 -3.38 -2.07
C SER A 476 -16.06 -4.37 -1.49
N GLU A 477 -16.48 -5.19 -0.53
CA GLU A 477 -15.62 -6.17 0.13
C GLU A 477 -15.22 -7.30 -0.81
N SER A 478 -16.14 -7.77 -1.65
CA SER A 478 -15.83 -8.79 -2.67
C SER A 478 -14.72 -8.30 -3.62
N TRP A 479 -14.81 -7.06 -4.11
CA TRP A 479 -13.78 -6.48 -4.97
C TRP A 479 -12.45 -6.27 -4.23
N ALA A 480 -12.51 -5.70 -3.03
CA ALA A 480 -11.32 -5.44 -2.21
C ALA A 480 -10.58 -6.74 -1.88
N GLU A 481 -11.29 -7.81 -1.52
CA GLU A 481 -10.67 -9.10 -1.21
C GLU A 481 -9.99 -9.72 -2.41
N PHE A 482 -10.65 -9.67 -3.56
CA PHE A 482 -10.09 -10.12 -4.82
C PHE A 482 -8.79 -9.38 -5.17
N ILE A 483 -8.76 -8.04 -5.04
CA ILE A 483 -7.54 -7.24 -5.26
C ILE A 483 -6.47 -7.56 -4.22
N GLY A 484 -6.86 -7.66 -2.95
CA GLY A 484 -5.98 -7.99 -1.82
C GLY A 484 -5.22 -9.28 -2.07
N HIS A 485 -5.95 -10.36 -2.38
CA HIS A 485 -5.40 -11.69 -2.66
C HIS A 485 -4.52 -11.70 -3.92
N ASN A 486 -4.99 -11.16 -5.05
CA ASN A 486 -4.21 -11.17 -6.29
C ASN A 486 -2.90 -10.40 -6.17
N PHE A 487 -2.93 -9.21 -5.57
CA PHE A 487 -1.74 -8.37 -5.46
C PHE A 487 -0.77 -8.94 -4.43
N ALA A 488 -1.28 -9.53 -3.35
CA ALA A 488 -0.43 -10.23 -2.40
C ALA A 488 0.18 -11.49 -3.00
N LEU A 489 -0.54 -12.25 -3.84
CA LEU A 489 0.00 -13.44 -4.51
C LEU A 489 1.11 -13.09 -5.50
N ARG A 490 0.94 -12.02 -6.28
CA ARG A 490 2.02 -11.51 -7.15
C ARG A 490 3.28 -11.17 -6.36
N ARG A 491 3.11 -10.68 -5.14
CA ARG A 491 4.21 -10.30 -4.26
C ARG A 491 4.83 -11.49 -3.52
N TYR A 492 3.99 -12.40 -3.04
CA TYR A 492 4.33 -13.57 -2.24
C TYR A 492 3.65 -14.81 -2.86
N PRO A 493 4.21 -15.39 -3.95
CA PRO A 493 3.59 -16.54 -4.62
C PRO A 493 3.44 -17.77 -3.71
N SER A 494 4.34 -17.92 -2.73
CA SER A 494 4.29 -18.96 -1.70
C SER A 494 3.73 -18.44 -0.36
N GLY A 495 3.07 -17.28 -0.39
CA GLY A 495 2.51 -16.64 0.79
C GLY A 495 1.26 -17.37 1.28
N SER A 496 1.09 -17.42 2.61
CA SER A 496 -0.13 -17.91 3.24
C SER A 496 -0.92 -16.76 3.85
N THR A 497 -2.25 -16.87 3.82
CA THR A 497 -3.14 -15.98 4.57
C THR A 497 -4.16 -16.81 5.36
N ARG A 498 -4.91 -16.14 6.24
CA ARG A 498 -5.90 -16.77 7.10
C ARG A 498 -7.12 -17.15 6.25
N ARG A 499 -7.58 -18.39 6.36
CA ARG A 499 -8.90 -18.80 5.85
C ARG A 499 -9.98 -18.04 6.60
N THR A 500 -10.82 -17.32 5.86
CA THR A 500 -11.96 -16.60 6.43
C THR A 500 -13.24 -17.43 6.38
N ASN A 501 -13.29 -18.47 5.54
CA ASN A 501 -14.41 -19.39 5.48
C ASN A 501 -14.40 -20.39 6.65
N THR A 502 -15.32 -20.21 7.60
CA THR A 502 -15.47 -21.07 8.79
C THR A 502 -15.93 -22.49 8.48
N GLU A 503 -16.58 -22.74 7.33
CA GLU A 503 -17.07 -24.08 6.96
C GLU A 503 -15.94 -25.02 6.57
N LYS A 504 -14.84 -24.49 6.01
CA LYS A 504 -13.64 -25.25 5.62
C LYS A 504 -12.56 -25.28 6.73
N GLY A 505 -12.92 -24.86 7.95
CA GLY A 505 -12.06 -24.80 9.12
C GLY A 505 -11.26 -23.49 9.23
N SER A 506 -11.04 -23.02 10.46
CA SER A 506 -10.15 -21.89 10.72
C SER A 506 -8.70 -22.34 10.61
N GLY A 507 -7.88 -21.59 9.86
CA GLY A 507 -6.48 -21.94 9.66
C GLY A 507 -5.76 -21.01 8.70
N PHE A 508 -4.53 -21.37 8.34
CA PHE A 508 -3.77 -20.70 7.29
C PHE A 508 -3.71 -21.63 6.07
N ALA A 509 -3.84 -21.05 4.88
CA ALA A 509 -3.66 -21.76 3.63
C ALA A 509 -2.81 -20.93 2.67
N LEU A 510 -2.19 -21.60 1.70
CA LEU A 510 -1.52 -20.91 0.62
C LEU A 510 -2.55 -20.05 -0.11
N MET A 511 -2.15 -18.85 -0.44
CA MET A 511 -3.04 -17.89 -1.09
C MET A 511 -3.47 -18.36 -2.48
N SER A 512 -2.63 -19.14 -3.17
CA SER A 512 -2.99 -19.86 -4.40
C SER A 512 -4.15 -20.84 -4.15
N ASP A 513 -4.08 -21.63 -3.08
CA ASP A 513 -5.12 -22.62 -2.78
C ASP A 513 -6.43 -21.94 -2.39
N LEU A 514 -6.36 -20.75 -1.76
CA LEU A 514 -7.55 -20.00 -1.37
C LEU A 514 -8.30 -19.47 -2.59
N ILE A 515 -7.57 -18.92 -3.55
CA ILE A 515 -8.15 -18.43 -4.81
C ILE A 515 -8.95 -19.53 -5.52
N GLU A 516 -8.41 -20.75 -5.55
CA GLU A 516 -9.03 -21.89 -6.23
C GLU A 516 -10.09 -22.63 -5.40
N SER A 517 -10.21 -22.35 -4.09
CA SER A 517 -11.05 -23.15 -3.21
C SER A 517 -12.01 -22.36 -2.33
N GLU A 518 -11.91 -21.04 -2.28
CA GLU A 518 -12.80 -20.20 -1.50
C GLU A 518 -13.67 -19.31 -2.41
N GLU A 519 -14.87 -19.82 -2.66
CA GLU A 519 -15.90 -19.10 -3.41
C GLU A 519 -16.31 -17.75 -2.74
N TYR A 520 -16.30 -17.70 -1.39
CA TYR A 520 -16.86 -16.59 -0.62
C TYR A 520 -15.98 -16.20 0.57
N PHE A 521 -15.97 -14.89 0.86
CA PHE A 521 -15.18 -14.33 1.98
C PHE A 521 -15.68 -14.79 3.35
N PHE A 522 -16.99 -15.03 3.47
CA PHE A 522 -17.61 -15.66 4.65
C PHE A 522 -18.58 -16.75 4.22
N ALA A 523 -18.96 -17.61 5.17
CA ALA A 523 -19.97 -18.65 4.99
C ALA A 523 -21.32 -18.13 4.47
N TYR A 524 -21.60 -16.83 4.60
CA TYR A 524 -22.89 -16.22 4.27
C TYR A 524 -23.16 -16.03 2.76
N LYS A 525 -22.27 -16.47 1.86
CA LYS A 525 -22.49 -16.53 0.39
C LYS A 525 -22.86 -15.23 -0.36
N TRP A 526 -22.64 -14.05 0.24
CA TRP A 526 -23.08 -12.76 -0.34
C TRP A 526 -21.92 -11.83 -0.73
N MET A 527 -20.68 -12.23 -0.43
CA MET A 527 -19.42 -11.61 -0.87
C MET A 527 -18.64 -12.57 -1.77
N PRO A 528 -19.06 -12.73 -3.04
CA PRO A 528 -18.51 -13.71 -3.98
C PRO A 528 -17.20 -13.21 -4.60
N TYR A 529 -16.09 -13.27 -3.87
CA TYR A 529 -14.79 -12.88 -4.45
C TYR A 529 -14.20 -13.98 -5.37
N GLY A 530 -14.54 -15.26 -5.14
CA GLY A 530 -14.17 -16.38 -6.01
C GLY A 530 -14.66 -16.19 -7.45
N MET A 531 -15.84 -15.58 -7.61
CA MET A 531 -16.43 -15.23 -8.90
C MET A 531 -15.47 -14.50 -9.85
N TYR A 532 -14.62 -13.60 -9.34
CA TYR A 532 -13.69 -12.87 -10.21
C TYR A 532 -12.53 -13.75 -10.69
N HIS A 533 -12.17 -14.78 -9.94
CA HIS A 533 -11.13 -15.74 -10.30
C HIS A 533 -11.63 -16.64 -11.44
N ASP A 534 -12.79 -17.27 -11.28
CA ASP A 534 -13.46 -18.09 -12.30
C ASP A 534 -13.80 -17.32 -13.59
N LEU A 535 -13.96 -16.00 -13.51
CA LEU A 535 -14.09 -15.16 -14.72
C LEU A 535 -12.77 -15.01 -15.47
N MET A 536 -11.64 -15.03 -14.77
CA MET A 536 -10.30 -14.76 -15.29
C MET A 536 -9.59 -16.00 -15.76
N ASP A 537 -9.54 -17.03 -14.92
CA ASP A 537 -8.82 -18.26 -15.22
C ASP A 537 -9.59 -19.10 -16.25
N GLY A 538 -8.95 -20.14 -16.76
CA GLY A 538 -9.63 -21.16 -17.56
C GLY A 538 -9.37 -22.53 -16.95
N PHE A 539 -9.15 -22.55 -15.64
CA PHE A 539 -8.71 -23.72 -14.91
C PHE A 539 -9.86 -24.15 -14.02
N ASN A 540 -10.44 -25.27 -14.39
CA ASN A 540 -11.50 -25.89 -13.63
C ASN A 540 -10.89 -27.07 -12.83
N PRO A 541 -10.47 -26.86 -11.56
CA PRO A 541 -9.77 -27.89 -10.78
C PRO A 541 -10.62 -29.13 -10.53
N LEU A 542 -11.94 -28.99 -10.54
CA LEU A 542 -12.89 -29.98 -10.10
C LEU A 542 -13.82 -30.37 -11.26
N ALA A 543 -13.75 -31.61 -11.72
CA ALA A 543 -14.54 -32.08 -12.86
C ALA A 543 -16.08 -31.88 -12.73
N ASP A 544 -16.57 -31.52 -11.54
CA ASP A 544 -17.94 -31.19 -11.19
C ASP A 544 -18.29 -29.68 -11.13
N GLU A 545 -17.34 -28.75 -11.32
CA GLU A 545 -17.63 -27.30 -11.37
C GLU A 545 -18.12 -26.86 -12.76
N ALA A 546 -19.25 -27.41 -13.21
CA ALA A 546 -19.82 -27.12 -14.54
C ALA A 546 -20.16 -25.64 -14.79
N PHE A 547 -20.14 -24.79 -13.75
CA PHE A 547 -20.37 -23.36 -13.85
C PHE A 547 -19.12 -22.56 -14.24
N ASP A 548 -17.93 -23.09 -13.91
CA ASP A 548 -16.62 -22.48 -14.19
C ASP A 548 -16.18 -22.82 -15.63
N VAL A 549 -16.73 -22.05 -16.56
CA VAL A 549 -16.49 -22.16 -18.00
C VAL A 549 -16.19 -20.80 -18.64
N ALA A 550 -16.13 -19.75 -17.83
CA ALA A 550 -15.67 -18.44 -18.26
C ALA A 550 -14.14 -18.44 -18.30
N SER A 551 -13.54 -17.57 -19.11
CA SER A 551 -12.10 -17.35 -19.07
C SER A 551 -11.70 -16.08 -19.81
N GLY A 552 -10.50 -15.58 -19.50
CA GLY A 552 -9.86 -14.50 -20.25
C GLY A 552 -10.43 -13.12 -19.95
N THR A 553 -11.26 -12.99 -18.91
CA THR A 553 -11.64 -11.68 -18.38
C THR A 553 -10.41 -10.99 -17.80
N THR A 554 -10.27 -9.69 -18.03
CA THR A 554 -9.22 -8.88 -17.37
C THR A 554 -9.77 -8.17 -16.13
N ILE A 555 -8.91 -7.89 -15.15
CA ILE A 555 -9.25 -7.08 -13.96
C ILE A 555 -9.89 -5.74 -14.38
N LYS A 556 -9.38 -5.13 -15.46
CA LYS A 556 -9.94 -3.90 -16.04
C LYS A 556 -11.40 -4.03 -16.47
N GLN A 557 -11.77 -5.12 -17.12
CA GLN A 557 -13.14 -5.35 -17.60
C GLN A 557 -14.11 -5.49 -16.44
N MET A 558 -13.71 -6.18 -15.36
CA MET A 558 -14.51 -6.31 -14.13
C MET A 558 -14.63 -4.96 -13.43
N TYR A 559 -13.50 -4.26 -13.23
CA TYR A 559 -13.48 -2.94 -12.61
C TYR A 559 -14.38 -1.92 -13.32
N ASN A 560 -14.34 -1.88 -14.65
CA ASN A 560 -15.14 -0.95 -15.44
C ASN A 560 -16.65 -1.23 -15.41
N ALA A 561 -17.07 -2.43 -15.00
CA ALA A 561 -18.49 -2.74 -14.82
C ALA A 561 -19.05 -2.14 -13.52
N PHE A 562 -18.21 -1.74 -12.57
CA PHE A 562 -18.64 -0.89 -11.49
C PHE A 562 -18.84 0.53 -12.00
N GLN A 563 -20.02 1.10 -11.73
CA GLN A 563 -20.37 2.46 -12.10
C GLN A 563 -21.18 3.11 -10.97
N PRO A 564 -21.26 4.45 -10.90
CA PRO A 564 -21.97 5.13 -9.82
C PRO A 564 -23.45 4.78 -9.65
N ASN A 565 -24.10 4.26 -10.70
CA ASN A 565 -25.49 3.82 -10.68
C ASN A 565 -25.67 2.31 -10.38
N ILE A 566 -24.58 1.58 -10.10
CA ILE A 566 -24.59 0.14 -9.86
C ILE A 566 -24.57 -0.09 -8.36
N ASN A 567 -25.74 -0.36 -7.78
CA ASN A 567 -25.95 -0.49 -6.33
C ASN A 567 -26.34 -1.91 -5.89
N SER A 568 -26.29 -2.87 -6.80
CA SER A 568 -26.42 -4.29 -6.49
C SER A 568 -25.73 -5.13 -7.54
N TRP A 569 -25.59 -6.41 -7.21
CA TRP A 569 -24.98 -7.40 -8.08
C TRP A 569 -25.70 -7.54 -9.43
N CYS A 570 -27.02 -7.43 -9.48
CA CYS A 570 -27.78 -7.63 -10.72
C CYS A 570 -27.51 -6.57 -11.81
N PRO A 571 -27.58 -5.24 -11.52
CA PRO A 571 -27.11 -4.22 -12.44
C PRO A 571 -25.64 -4.38 -12.84
N TYR A 572 -24.76 -4.78 -11.91
CA TYR A 572 -23.35 -5.02 -12.20
C TYR A 572 -23.18 -6.09 -13.29
N PHE A 573 -23.83 -7.25 -13.16
CA PHE A 573 -23.74 -8.31 -14.16
C PHE A 573 -24.37 -7.95 -15.49
N ASN A 574 -25.51 -7.27 -15.46
CA ASN A 574 -26.16 -6.80 -16.68
C ASN A 574 -25.22 -5.88 -17.46
N LEU A 575 -24.49 -5.00 -16.77
CA LEU A 575 -23.52 -4.12 -17.42
C LEU A 575 -22.27 -4.88 -17.88
N PHE A 576 -21.75 -5.78 -17.04
CA PHE A 576 -20.56 -6.56 -17.33
C PHE A 576 -20.76 -7.46 -18.57
N THR A 577 -21.86 -8.22 -18.63
CA THR A 577 -22.16 -9.12 -19.75
C THR A 577 -22.52 -8.39 -21.04
N LYS A 578 -23.17 -7.22 -20.94
CA LYS A 578 -23.46 -6.37 -22.10
C LYS A 578 -22.17 -5.84 -22.74
N ASN A 579 -21.20 -5.44 -21.92
CA ASN A 579 -19.96 -4.83 -22.38
C ASN A 579 -18.90 -5.87 -22.77
N ASN A 580 -18.95 -7.04 -22.16
CA ASN A 580 -17.98 -8.11 -22.36
C ASN A 580 -18.73 -9.36 -22.81
N ALA A 581 -18.67 -9.67 -24.11
CA ALA A 581 -19.22 -10.89 -24.68
C ALA A 581 -18.36 -12.11 -24.28
N ILE A 582 -18.29 -12.40 -22.97
CA ILE A 582 -17.49 -13.49 -22.40
C ILE A 582 -18.37 -14.73 -22.35
N PRO A 583 -18.04 -15.79 -23.11
CA PRO A 583 -18.71 -17.07 -23.01
C PRO A 583 -18.63 -17.61 -21.59
N GLY A 584 -19.72 -18.13 -21.05
CA GLY A 584 -19.71 -18.75 -19.72
C GLY A 584 -19.78 -17.78 -18.52
N ALA A 585 -19.57 -16.47 -18.70
CA ALA A 585 -19.64 -15.52 -17.56
C ALA A 585 -20.96 -15.61 -16.78
N TRP A 586 -22.06 -15.92 -17.48
CA TRP A 586 -23.35 -16.06 -16.84
C TRP A 586 -23.50 -17.31 -15.96
N SER A 587 -22.89 -18.45 -16.32
CA SER A 587 -22.97 -19.64 -15.46
C SER A 587 -22.22 -19.41 -14.15
N VAL A 588 -21.08 -18.71 -14.22
CA VAL A 588 -20.36 -18.21 -13.05
C VAL A 588 -21.29 -17.32 -12.21
N PHE A 589 -21.91 -16.29 -12.80
CA PHE A 589 -22.83 -15.42 -12.05
C PHE A 589 -24.02 -16.16 -11.45
N GLN A 590 -24.60 -17.13 -12.15
CA GLN A 590 -25.69 -17.93 -11.59
C GLN A 590 -25.25 -18.70 -10.35
N HIS A 591 -24.04 -19.26 -10.34
CA HIS A 591 -23.51 -19.95 -9.17
C HIS A 591 -23.39 -19.02 -7.96
N TYR A 592 -22.74 -17.86 -8.16
CA TYR A 592 -22.42 -16.94 -7.06
C TYR A 592 -23.59 -16.05 -6.60
N VAL A 593 -24.59 -15.84 -7.47
CA VAL A 593 -25.56 -14.75 -7.32
C VAL A 593 -27.00 -15.26 -7.39
N SER A 594 -27.19 -16.58 -7.52
CA SER A 594 -28.50 -17.23 -7.36
C SER A 594 -29.33 -16.69 -6.18
N PRO A 595 -28.76 -16.33 -5.00
CA PRO A 595 -29.54 -15.74 -3.93
C PRO A 595 -30.28 -14.45 -4.31
N TRP A 596 -29.73 -13.57 -5.17
CA TRP A 596 -30.21 -12.20 -5.33
C TRP A 596 -31.37 -12.01 -6.31
N ASN A 597 -31.88 -13.08 -6.92
CA ASN A 597 -33.03 -13.09 -7.84
C ASN A 597 -33.04 -11.91 -8.83
N CYS A 598 -32.05 -11.87 -9.73
CA CYS A 598 -31.84 -10.80 -10.71
C CYS A 598 -32.92 -10.67 -11.81
N GLY A 599 -34.13 -11.15 -11.57
CA GLY A 599 -35.25 -11.17 -12.52
C GLY A 599 -35.28 -12.43 -13.38
N THR A 600 -36.27 -12.50 -14.28
CA THR A 600 -36.43 -13.62 -15.22
C THR A 600 -35.31 -13.62 -16.24
N LEU A 601 -34.63 -14.75 -16.35
CA LEU A 601 -33.57 -14.97 -17.32
C LEU A 601 -34.13 -15.68 -18.54
N TYR A 602 -33.69 -15.22 -19.70
CA TYR A 602 -34.02 -15.84 -20.96
C TYR A 602 -32.80 -16.62 -21.45
N GLY A 603 -32.88 -17.94 -21.43
CA GLY A 603 -31.83 -18.80 -21.98
C GLY A 603 -31.88 -18.87 -23.51
N ASN A 604 -30.72 -19.08 -24.13
CA ASN A 604 -30.65 -19.34 -25.57
C ASN A 604 -31.27 -20.70 -25.90
N GLN A 605 -31.80 -20.81 -27.11
CA GLN A 605 -32.16 -22.09 -27.70
C GLN A 605 -30.90 -22.83 -28.15
N ALA A 606 -30.96 -24.17 -28.17
CA ALA A 606 -29.84 -24.97 -28.69
C ALA A 606 -29.54 -24.59 -30.16
N ILE A 607 -28.26 -24.41 -30.46
CA ILE A 607 -27.77 -24.24 -31.83
C ILE A 607 -27.14 -25.56 -32.24
N ASN A 608 -27.65 -26.15 -33.32
CA ASN A 608 -27.03 -27.28 -34.00
C ASN A 608 -27.06 -26.96 -35.49
N GLN A 609 -26.17 -26.05 -35.89
CA GLN A 609 -26.16 -25.44 -37.22
C GLN A 609 -24.74 -25.34 -37.77
N SER A 610 -24.65 -25.29 -39.08
CA SER A 610 -23.41 -25.05 -39.81
C SER A 610 -23.06 -23.57 -39.86
N TYR A 611 -21.83 -23.23 -39.49
CA TYR A 611 -21.26 -21.90 -39.62
C TYR A 611 -20.07 -21.96 -40.57
N THR A 612 -19.93 -20.95 -41.44
CA THR A 612 -18.78 -20.85 -42.34
C THR A 612 -17.71 -20.00 -41.67
N LYS A 613 -16.45 -20.46 -41.62
CA LYS A 613 -15.32 -19.64 -41.15
C LYS A 613 -15.30 -18.32 -41.93
N ASN A 614 -15.31 -17.19 -41.24
CA ASN A 614 -15.48 -15.88 -41.89
C ASN A 614 -14.31 -14.90 -41.64
N ASP A 615 -13.26 -15.35 -40.98
CA ASP A 615 -12.01 -14.62 -40.68
C ASP A 615 -10.83 -15.09 -41.57
N CYS A 616 -11.11 -15.63 -42.77
CA CYS A 616 -10.09 -15.95 -43.75
C CYS A 616 -9.46 -14.68 -44.35
N GLN A 617 -8.13 -14.66 -44.50
CA GLN A 617 -7.46 -13.54 -45.17
C GLN A 617 -7.48 -13.73 -46.69
N GLY A 618 -7.76 -12.66 -47.43
CA GLY A 618 -7.78 -12.68 -48.91
C GLY A 618 -9.07 -13.25 -49.53
N PRO A 619 -9.04 -13.73 -50.78
CA PRO A 619 -10.21 -14.27 -51.49
C PRO A 619 -10.59 -15.70 -51.05
N GLY A 620 -9.98 -16.23 -50.00
CA GLY A 620 -10.25 -17.58 -49.50
C GLY A 620 -11.70 -17.74 -49.01
N VAL A 621 -12.31 -18.88 -49.33
CA VAL A 621 -13.63 -19.26 -48.83
C VAL A 621 -13.43 -20.12 -47.59
N GLY A 622 -14.02 -19.74 -46.46
CA GLY A 622 -13.92 -20.55 -45.25
C GLY A 622 -14.66 -21.88 -45.38
N SER A 623 -14.17 -22.91 -44.70
CA SER A 623 -14.87 -24.19 -44.60
C SER A 623 -16.12 -24.04 -43.74
N VAL A 624 -17.11 -24.90 -44.01
CA VAL A 624 -18.29 -25.06 -43.17
C VAL A 624 -17.96 -25.97 -41.99
N VAL A 625 -18.23 -25.49 -40.77
CA VAL A 625 -18.05 -26.22 -39.51
C VAL A 625 -19.42 -26.44 -38.88
N GLN A 626 -19.73 -27.68 -38.51
CA GLN A 626 -20.90 -27.96 -37.67
C GLN A 626 -20.61 -27.52 -36.25
N VAL A 627 -21.42 -26.61 -35.71
CA VAL A 627 -21.24 -26.09 -34.36
C VAL A 627 -22.45 -26.43 -33.50
N GLN A 628 -22.17 -26.96 -32.32
CA GLN A 628 -23.17 -27.26 -31.30
C GLN A 628 -23.00 -26.31 -30.11
N VAL A 629 -24.07 -25.59 -29.80
CA VAL A 629 -24.21 -24.81 -28.59
C VAL A 629 -25.43 -25.34 -27.86
N ALA A 630 -25.25 -25.86 -26.65
CA ALA A 630 -26.35 -26.36 -25.84
C ALA A 630 -27.40 -25.27 -25.58
N LYS A 631 -28.65 -25.70 -25.37
CA LYS A 631 -29.69 -24.82 -24.83
C LYS A 631 -29.24 -24.30 -23.47
N ASP A 632 -29.61 -23.07 -23.13
CA ASP A 632 -29.33 -22.47 -21.83
C ASP A 632 -27.81 -22.39 -21.52
N LYS A 633 -26.96 -22.35 -22.55
CA LYS A 633 -25.51 -22.09 -22.44
C LYS A 633 -25.20 -20.60 -22.32
N PHE A 634 -26.05 -19.76 -22.90
CA PHE A 634 -26.03 -18.30 -22.84
C PHE A 634 -27.38 -17.82 -22.32
N PHE A 635 -27.36 -16.78 -21.51
CA PHE A 635 -28.58 -16.17 -20.98
C PHE A 635 -28.55 -14.66 -21.21
N SER A 636 -29.73 -14.07 -21.22
CA SER A 636 -29.90 -12.63 -21.27
C SER A 636 -30.95 -12.19 -20.26
N PRO A 637 -30.71 -11.08 -19.53
CA PRO A 637 -31.74 -10.42 -18.73
C PRO A 637 -32.74 -9.66 -19.61
N VAL A 638 -32.46 -9.51 -20.92
CA VAL A 638 -33.27 -8.70 -21.84
C VAL A 638 -34.36 -9.55 -22.48
N SER A 639 -33.99 -10.63 -23.17
CA SER A 639 -34.93 -11.46 -23.94
C SER A 639 -34.27 -12.74 -24.49
N VAL A 640 -35.08 -13.73 -24.91
CA VAL A 640 -34.58 -14.95 -25.59
C VAL A 640 -33.83 -14.60 -26.89
N PRO A 641 -34.29 -13.66 -27.74
CA PRO A 641 -33.52 -13.21 -28.90
C PRO A 641 -32.12 -12.70 -28.59
N ASP A 642 -31.93 -11.96 -27.49
CA ASP A 642 -30.62 -11.45 -27.11
C ASP A 642 -29.68 -12.58 -26.67
N ALA A 643 -30.18 -13.54 -25.88
CA ALA A 643 -29.43 -14.74 -25.52
C ALA A 643 -29.05 -15.59 -26.75
N ASN A 644 -29.96 -15.72 -27.70
CA ASN A 644 -29.68 -16.40 -28.98
C ASN A 644 -28.60 -15.67 -29.79
N LEU A 645 -28.59 -14.34 -29.80
CA LEU A 645 -27.57 -13.56 -30.49
C LEU A 645 -26.18 -13.79 -29.90
N GLN A 646 -26.06 -13.86 -28.56
CA GLN A 646 -24.80 -14.20 -27.89
C GLN A 646 -24.34 -15.62 -28.27
N ALA A 647 -25.25 -16.59 -28.25
CA ALA A 647 -24.97 -17.96 -28.66
C ALA A 647 -24.50 -18.07 -30.13
N GLN A 648 -25.10 -17.28 -31.03
CA GLN A 648 -24.69 -17.21 -32.45
C GLN A 648 -23.29 -16.62 -32.64
N LYS A 649 -22.94 -15.55 -31.88
CA LYS A 649 -21.59 -14.98 -31.92
C LYS A 649 -20.54 -15.99 -31.47
N TYR A 650 -20.80 -16.69 -30.39
CA TYR A 650 -19.91 -17.76 -29.92
C TYR A 650 -19.81 -18.91 -30.93
N ALA A 651 -20.93 -19.30 -31.54
CA ALA A 651 -20.92 -20.34 -32.56
C ALA A 651 -20.05 -19.96 -33.78
N GLN A 652 -20.12 -18.70 -34.23
CA GLN A 652 -19.23 -18.19 -35.27
C GLN A 652 -17.75 -18.20 -34.84
N LEU A 653 -17.48 -17.91 -33.56
CA LEU A 653 -16.12 -17.94 -33.00
C LEU A 653 -15.53 -19.37 -33.01
N LEU A 654 -16.34 -20.36 -32.62
CA LEU A 654 -15.98 -21.79 -32.75
C LEU A 654 -15.76 -22.22 -34.20
N ALA A 655 -16.59 -21.73 -35.13
CA ALA A 655 -16.40 -22.00 -36.55
C ALA A 655 -15.11 -21.39 -37.09
N ASN A 656 -14.74 -20.21 -36.60
CA ASN A 656 -13.49 -19.57 -36.94
C ASN A 656 -12.28 -20.32 -36.37
N GLN A 657 -12.38 -20.84 -35.13
CA GLN A 657 -11.31 -21.63 -34.53
C GLN A 657 -11.11 -23.00 -35.20
N ASN A 658 -12.21 -23.69 -35.55
CA ASN A 658 -12.16 -25.07 -36.05
C ASN A 658 -12.20 -25.17 -37.58
N GLY A 659 -12.48 -24.07 -38.28
CA GLY A 659 -12.55 -24.04 -39.73
C GLY A 659 -11.18 -23.85 -40.39
N THR A 660 -11.09 -24.27 -41.65
CA THR A 660 -9.94 -24.03 -42.53
C THR A 660 -10.32 -23.04 -43.62
N CYS A 661 -9.35 -22.31 -44.17
CA CYS A 661 -9.56 -21.43 -45.31
C CYS A 661 -9.21 -22.17 -46.60
N LEU A 662 -10.16 -22.26 -47.54
CA LEU A 662 -9.96 -22.87 -48.84
C LEU A 662 -9.62 -21.79 -49.86
N CYS A 663 -8.50 -21.95 -50.56
CA CYS A 663 -8.13 -21.05 -51.65
C CYS A 663 -8.71 -21.58 -52.97
N THR A 664 -9.53 -20.78 -53.65
CA THR A 664 -9.90 -21.06 -55.03
C THR A 664 -8.66 -20.87 -55.92
N ASN A 665 -8.41 -21.82 -56.83
CA ASN A 665 -7.27 -21.82 -57.77
C ASN A 665 -5.86 -22.05 -57.17
N CYS A 666 -5.75 -22.71 -56.01
CA CYS A 666 -4.44 -23.08 -55.45
C CYS A 666 -3.93 -24.44 -55.93
N THR A 667 -3.84 -24.57 -57.25
CA THR A 667 -3.40 -25.80 -57.92
C THR A 667 -1.99 -25.64 -58.47
N GLY A 668 -1.10 -26.56 -58.14
CA GLY A 668 0.28 -26.58 -58.61
C GLY A 668 1.22 -27.11 -57.52
N ASN A 669 2.25 -27.86 -57.90
CA ASN A 669 3.16 -28.48 -56.93
C ASN A 669 3.98 -27.46 -56.12
N ASN A 670 4.01 -26.20 -56.56
CA ASN A 670 4.65 -25.07 -55.89
C ASN A 670 3.63 -24.11 -55.25
N LYS A 671 2.36 -24.50 -55.12
CA LYS A 671 1.30 -23.67 -54.57
C LYS A 671 0.77 -24.30 -53.28
N LYS A 672 0.60 -23.50 -52.23
CA LYS A 672 -0.05 -23.94 -50.99
C LYS A 672 -0.96 -22.84 -50.47
N CYS A 673 -2.15 -23.23 -50.01
CA CYS A 673 -3.06 -22.31 -49.36
C CYS A 673 -2.63 -22.13 -47.90
N ILE A 674 -2.27 -20.91 -47.52
CA ILE A 674 -1.90 -20.54 -46.15
C ILE A 674 -2.80 -19.37 -45.76
N ASN A 675 -3.60 -19.55 -44.72
CA ASN A 675 -4.52 -18.54 -44.19
C ASN A 675 -5.47 -17.90 -45.22
N GLY A 676 -5.86 -18.64 -46.27
CA GLY A 676 -6.76 -18.13 -47.32
C GLY A 676 -6.04 -17.44 -48.49
N VAL A 677 -4.71 -17.33 -48.43
CA VAL A 677 -3.87 -16.84 -49.52
C VAL A 677 -3.21 -18.02 -50.21
N CYS A 678 -3.34 -18.11 -51.53
CA CYS A 678 -2.59 -19.08 -52.30
C CYS A 678 -1.17 -18.57 -52.51
N GLU A 679 -0.23 -19.08 -51.73
CA GLU A 679 1.16 -18.72 -51.83
C GLU A 679 1.88 -19.58 -52.86
N THR A 680 2.94 -19.01 -53.44
CA THR A 680 3.89 -19.77 -54.27
C THR A 680 5.11 -20.05 -53.41
N GLY A 681 5.43 -21.32 -53.20
CA GLY A 681 6.60 -21.70 -52.43
C GLY A 681 7.88 -21.22 -53.10
N VAL A 682 8.88 -20.93 -52.29
CA VAL A 682 10.23 -20.59 -52.73
C VAL A 682 10.98 -21.89 -53.01
N LYS A 683 11.63 -21.98 -54.17
CA LYS A 683 12.43 -23.15 -54.56
C LYS A 683 13.69 -23.22 -53.70
N GLU A 684 13.90 -24.32 -52.99
CA GLU A 684 15.07 -24.55 -52.13
C GLU A 684 15.70 -25.91 -52.48
N TYR A 685 16.99 -25.92 -52.82
CA TYR A 685 17.71 -27.17 -53.06
C TYR A 685 18.16 -27.77 -51.73
N TYR A 686 17.99 -29.08 -51.57
CA TYR A 686 18.34 -29.79 -50.33
C TYR A 686 19.23 -31.01 -50.55
N LYS A 687 19.49 -31.40 -51.81
CA LYS A 687 20.37 -32.51 -52.16
C LYS A 687 20.97 -32.33 -53.55
N SER A 688 22.25 -32.68 -53.71
CA SER A 688 22.95 -32.70 -55.01
C SER A 688 23.63 -34.06 -55.20
N GLU A 689 23.42 -34.71 -56.34
CA GLU A 689 24.05 -35.99 -56.69
C GLU A 689 24.78 -35.89 -58.03
N PRO A 690 26.07 -36.23 -58.12
CA PRO A 690 26.79 -36.22 -59.39
C PRO A 690 26.29 -37.33 -60.33
N LEU A 691 26.11 -36.97 -61.60
CA LEU A 691 25.69 -37.87 -62.67
C LEU A 691 26.91 -38.28 -63.53
N ARG A 692 26.77 -39.41 -64.23
CA ARG A 692 27.86 -39.97 -65.07
C ARG A 692 28.25 -39.10 -66.25
N ASP A 693 27.39 -38.17 -66.67
CA ASP A 693 27.61 -37.25 -67.79
C ASP A 693 28.36 -35.97 -67.39
N GLY A 694 28.82 -35.87 -66.14
CA GLY A 694 29.52 -34.69 -65.61
C GLY A 694 28.59 -33.59 -65.11
N THR A 695 27.27 -33.79 -65.14
CA THR A 695 26.29 -32.88 -64.51
C THR A 695 25.92 -33.35 -63.09
N ASN A 696 25.15 -32.56 -62.36
CA ASN A 696 24.61 -32.87 -61.04
C ASN A 696 23.07 -32.88 -61.08
N ALA A 697 22.46 -33.89 -60.47
CA ALA A 697 21.04 -33.95 -60.16
C ALA A 697 20.76 -33.22 -58.84
N CYS A 698 20.05 -32.09 -58.91
CA CYS A 698 19.75 -31.23 -57.80
C CYS A 698 18.29 -31.34 -57.39
N TYR A 699 18.05 -31.95 -56.24
CA TYR A 699 16.71 -32.13 -55.68
C TYR A 699 16.30 -30.84 -54.98
N PHE A 700 15.09 -30.39 -55.25
CA PHE A 700 14.53 -29.21 -54.63
C PHE A 700 13.17 -29.49 -53.99
N GLN A 701 12.84 -28.66 -53.01
CA GLN A 701 11.55 -28.57 -52.36
C GLN A 701 11.03 -27.14 -52.47
N TRP A 702 9.72 -26.97 -52.28
CA TRP A 702 9.07 -25.67 -52.17
C TRP A 702 8.87 -25.37 -50.70
N ARG A 703 9.46 -24.29 -50.18
CA ARG A 703 9.26 -23.80 -48.81
C ARG A 703 8.21 -22.69 -48.80
N PHE A 704 7.30 -22.71 -47.84
CA PHE A 704 6.21 -21.74 -47.71
C PHE A 704 6.33 -20.86 -46.45
N SER A 705 5.50 -19.82 -46.33
CA SER A 705 5.58 -18.84 -45.23
C SER A 705 5.29 -19.43 -43.84
N ASP A 706 4.50 -20.51 -43.77
CA ASP A 706 4.19 -21.24 -42.54
C ASP A 706 5.32 -22.19 -42.08
N GLY A 707 6.46 -22.17 -42.77
CA GLY A 707 7.63 -23.00 -42.48
C GLY A 707 7.55 -24.43 -43.03
N THR A 708 6.44 -24.83 -43.64
CA THR A 708 6.31 -26.17 -44.23
C THR A 708 7.00 -26.27 -45.59
N THR A 709 7.28 -27.51 -46.00
CA THR A 709 7.92 -27.82 -47.28
C THR A 709 7.12 -28.85 -48.07
N GLN A 710 7.12 -28.73 -49.39
CA GLN A 710 6.55 -29.72 -50.32
C GLN A 710 7.63 -30.20 -51.28
N THR A 711 7.76 -31.52 -51.44
CA THR A 711 8.75 -32.11 -52.35
C THR A 711 8.54 -31.58 -53.76
N GLY A 712 9.61 -31.04 -54.35
CA GLY A 712 9.62 -30.54 -55.71
C GLY A 712 10.07 -31.63 -56.68
N GLY A 713 11.10 -31.32 -57.47
CA GLY A 713 11.64 -32.21 -58.49
C GLY A 713 13.16 -32.22 -58.49
N ILE A 714 13.72 -32.58 -59.64
CA ILE A 714 15.16 -32.66 -59.86
C ILE A 714 15.49 -31.73 -61.03
N ASP A 715 16.40 -30.78 -60.81
CA ASP A 715 17.03 -30.02 -61.88
C ASP A 715 18.39 -30.66 -62.23
N ARG A 716 18.83 -30.60 -63.49
CA ARG A 716 20.22 -30.93 -63.85
C ARG A 716 21.04 -29.65 -63.98
N LYS A 717 22.20 -29.58 -63.32
CA LYS A 717 23.13 -28.43 -63.40
C LYS A 717 24.58 -28.87 -63.62
N SER A 718 25.39 -28.01 -64.24
CA SER A 718 26.82 -28.28 -64.47
C SER A 718 27.68 -28.18 -63.19
N THR A 719 27.15 -27.59 -62.12
CA THR A 719 27.79 -27.47 -60.80
C THR A 719 26.84 -27.96 -59.69
N PRO A 720 27.35 -28.35 -58.52
CA PRO A 720 26.52 -28.67 -57.36
C PRO A 720 25.57 -27.51 -56.98
N CYS A 721 24.37 -27.84 -56.51
CA CYS A 721 23.35 -26.83 -56.14
C CYS A 721 23.32 -26.46 -54.67
N ILE A 722 24.05 -27.21 -53.86
CA ILE A 722 24.35 -26.96 -52.46
C ILE A 722 25.83 -27.33 -52.29
N ASP A 723 26.55 -26.52 -51.52
CA ASP A 723 28.00 -26.69 -51.29
C ASP A 723 28.32 -27.90 -50.40
#